data_AF-A0A7Y7IIV7-F1
#
_entry.id   AF-A0A7Y7IIV7-F1
#
_cell.length_a   1.000
_cell.length_b   1.000
_cell.length_c   1.000
_cell.angle_alpha   90.00
_cell.angle_beta   90.00
_cell.angle_gamma   90.00
#
_symmetry.space_group_name_H-M   'P 1'
#
loop_
_entity.id
_entity.type
_entity.pdbx_description
1 polymer ?
#
loop_
_entity_poly.entity_id
_entity_poly.type
_entity_poly.pdbx_seq_one_letter_code
_entity_poly.pdbx_strand_id
1 'polypeptide(L)'
;MSAPAMDTVGTSREPDFARTPPQDLVAEQSVLGGMMLSKDAIADVVEVLRGNDFYRPSHESIYEAILDLYGRGEPADAVTVADELTKRQEIAKVGGAAYLHQLIQSVPTAANAGFYAEIVAERAVLRRLVTAGTKIVQMGYAQDGEVEDVVNAAQAEIFAVAERRTTEDYVILKDVMESTVDEIEASGHKGEGMTGVPTGFYEFDELTNGLHPGQMIVIAARPAVGKALALDTALPTPAGWTTMGEVKVGDTVLAADGTPTLVVAATEVMLGRPCFEVTFDDGSVLVADAEHQWLTDTRSSRKSAQAASQPRITPQVRTTADIAETLRCETADNRLNHSIRNAAALELPAAELPIGPYTLGAWLGDGASAAARVTNTDDEVFMRISAEGYELRAVSGMVYSLHLPAESFVFEGICVVCGTSFTNKLRQVRTCSQNCGRKARYTTSPVPSPTCIDCGVPCSGGLRCEPCRLDHGSLQALLRSNGLLGNKHIPGTYLRAGIAQRRDLLAGLLDTDGTVTSSGCVQFAVTSRHLAEDTRELVHSLGYRTGWSEKRVNGHTEQSSTCYTITFATDDVVFGLTRKQLLHKERGARATPKRTQRFITSVRPVESVPVKCIQIAHGSHLYLAGRSFIPTHNSTFALDWARSAAITHNMATVVFSLEMGRNELAMRLLSAEATISLQDLRKGTVKDDQWSKIATTMGKMNDAPLFIDDSPNMSLMEIRAKCRRLKQQHDLKLVILDYLQLMSSGKRVESRQQEVSEFSRALKLLAKELQVPVVALSQLNRGSEQRTDKKPMVSDLRESGSIEQDADMVILLHREDIYDKESARAGEADVIVAKHRNGPTKTIVVGFQGHYSRFANMASDSGGGGY
;
A
#
# COMPACT_ATOMS: atom_id res chain seq x y z
N MET A 1 7.83 53.29 46.57
CA MET A 1 6.54 52.60 46.56
C MET A 1 6.78 51.16 46.95
N SER A 2 6.41 50.83 48.17
CA SER A 2 6.47 49.50 48.75
C SER A 2 5.35 48.62 48.17
N ALA A 3 5.67 47.36 47.89
CA ALA A 3 4.72 46.27 48.04
C ALA A 3 5.50 45.07 48.62
N PRO A 4 5.04 44.45 49.72
CA PRO A 4 5.81 43.52 50.52
C PRO A 4 5.64 42.06 50.06
N ALA A 5 6.64 41.24 50.39
CA ALA A 5 6.50 39.79 50.42
C ALA A 5 5.49 39.41 51.52
N MET A 6 4.50 38.58 51.16
CA MET A 6 3.56 37.99 52.11
C MET A 6 3.65 36.48 52.05
N ASP A 7 3.82 35.91 53.24
CA ASP A 7 4.01 34.52 53.57
C ASP A 7 2.95 33.59 52.99
N THR A 8 3.43 32.47 52.46
CA THR A 8 2.64 31.28 52.15
C THR A 8 2.17 30.63 53.46
N VAL A 9 0.96 30.97 53.90
CA VAL A 9 0.22 30.14 54.87
C VAL A 9 -0.30 28.92 54.12
N GLY A 10 0.47 27.84 54.19
CA GLY A 10 0.04 26.51 53.81
C GLY A 10 -1.12 26.08 54.70
N THR A 11 -2.34 26.11 54.16
CA THR A 11 -3.45 25.34 54.71
C THR A 11 -3.25 23.90 54.27
N SER A 12 -2.64 23.10 55.15
CA SER A 12 -2.68 21.64 55.09
C SER A 12 -4.13 21.18 55.19
N ARG A 13 -4.81 21.05 54.03
CA ARG A 13 -6.02 20.25 53.94
C ARG A 13 -5.59 18.79 53.98
N GLU A 14 -5.76 18.17 55.14
CA GLU A 14 -5.78 16.71 55.29
C GLU A 14 -6.74 16.10 54.25
N PRO A 15 -6.43 14.92 53.69
CA PRO A 15 -7.31 14.25 52.74
C PRO A 15 -8.51 13.67 53.49
N ASP A 16 -9.67 14.30 53.30
CA ASP A 16 -10.97 13.87 53.80
C ASP A 16 -11.40 12.55 53.10
N PHE A 17 -10.93 11.41 53.62
CA PHE A 17 -11.08 10.06 53.05
C PHE A 17 -12.40 9.37 53.42
N ALA A 18 -13.52 10.10 53.43
CA ALA A 18 -14.84 9.51 53.60
C ALA A 18 -15.89 10.13 52.67
N ARG A 19 -15.59 10.21 51.36
CA ARG A 19 -16.63 10.45 50.36
C ARG A 19 -17.43 9.17 50.19
N THR A 20 -18.62 9.12 50.77
CA THR A 20 -19.60 8.07 50.47
C THR A 20 -19.94 8.12 48.97
N PRO A 21 -20.03 6.96 48.28
CA PRO A 21 -20.46 6.93 46.89
C PRO A 21 -21.83 7.60 46.72
N PRO A 22 -22.10 8.27 45.58
CA PRO A 22 -23.40 8.87 45.31
C PRO A 22 -24.55 7.86 45.48
N GLN A 23 -25.50 8.20 46.35
CA GLN A 23 -26.62 7.35 46.75
C GLN A 23 -27.79 8.22 47.24
N ASP A 24 -29.01 7.71 47.15
CA ASP A 24 -30.19 8.28 47.81
C ASP A 24 -31.06 7.16 48.37
N LEU A 25 -30.87 6.86 49.65
CA LEU A 25 -31.54 5.75 50.30
C LEU A 25 -33.05 5.99 50.49
N VAL A 26 -33.47 7.25 50.58
CA VAL A 26 -34.89 7.59 50.75
C VAL A 26 -35.62 7.39 49.43
N ALA A 27 -34.98 7.77 48.32
CA ALA A 27 -35.49 7.48 46.98
C ALA A 27 -35.58 5.96 46.73
N GLU A 28 -34.54 5.18 47.05
CA GLU A 28 -34.57 3.71 46.90
C GLU A 28 -35.71 3.06 47.71
N GLN A 29 -35.93 3.51 48.95
CA GLN A 29 -37.02 3.01 49.79
C GLN A 29 -38.39 3.38 49.21
N SER A 30 -38.53 4.59 48.67
CA SER A 30 -39.77 5.08 48.05
C SER A 30 -40.08 4.36 46.74
N VAL A 31 -39.07 3.96 45.97
CA VAL A 31 -39.23 3.14 44.76
C VAL A 31 -39.77 1.75 45.14
N LEU A 32 -39.07 1.03 46.02
CA LEU A 32 -39.47 -0.34 46.40
C LEU A 32 -40.83 -0.39 47.08
N GLY A 33 -41.12 0.57 47.97
CA GLY A 33 -42.44 0.68 48.59
C GLY A 33 -43.53 1.03 47.58
N GLY A 34 -43.24 1.90 46.59
CA GLY A 34 -44.18 2.26 45.53
C GLY A 34 -44.52 1.07 44.64
N MET A 35 -43.52 0.28 44.27
CA MET A 35 -43.68 -0.98 43.53
C MET A 35 -44.54 -1.99 44.30
N MET A 36 -44.40 -2.07 45.63
CA MET A 36 -45.22 -2.97 46.46
C MET A 36 -46.67 -2.48 46.70
N LEU A 37 -46.96 -1.22 46.37
CA LEU A 37 -48.27 -0.60 46.53
C LEU A 37 -49.12 -0.63 45.26
N SER A 38 -48.50 -0.55 44.09
CA SER A 38 -49.19 -0.49 42.81
C SER A 38 -48.44 -1.23 41.71
N LYS A 39 -49.19 -2.00 40.93
CA LYS A 39 -48.69 -2.67 39.71
C LYS A 39 -48.18 -1.68 38.67
N ASP A 40 -48.85 -0.53 38.51
CA ASP A 40 -48.48 0.48 37.52
C ASP A 40 -47.12 1.11 37.88
N ALA A 41 -46.85 1.27 39.17
CA ALA A 41 -45.55 1.74 39.65
C ALA A 41 -44.41 0.75 39.36
N ILE A 42 -44.70 -0.56 39.28
CA ILE A 42 -43.70 -1.56 38.85
C ILE A 42 -43.33 -1.30 37.39
N ALA A 43 -44.31 -1.10 36.51
CA ALA A 43 -44.09 -0.85 35.09
C ALA A 43 -43.23 0.41 34.87
N ASP A 44 -43.58 1.52 35.51
CA ASP A 44 -42.84 2.79 35.39
C ASP A 44 -41.38 2.67 35.88
N VAL A 45 -41.14 1.87 36.92
CA VAL A 45 -39.79 1.71 37.50
C VAL A 45 -38.91 0.77 36.68
N VAL A 46 -39.47 -0.28 36.09
CA VAL A 46 -38.72 -1.25 35.23
C VAL A 46 -38.14 -0.56 33.99
N GLU A 47 -38.80 0.47 33.47
CA GLU A 47 -38.28 1.24 32.34
C GLU A 47 -37.00 2.02 32.69
N VAL A 48 -36.81 2.38 33.96
CA VAL A 48 -35.78 3.32 34.40
C VAL A 48 -34.62 2.65 35.16
N LEU A 49 -34.90 1.60 35.95
CA LEU A 49 -33.92 0.98 36.85
C LEU A 49 -33.62 -0.50 36.53
N ARG A 50 -32.47 -0.97 37.01
CA ARG A 50 -32.06 -2.39 37.10
C ARG A 50 -31.63 -2.71 38.53
N GLY A 51 -31.55 -3.99 38.90
CA GLY A 51 -31.14 -4.41 40.26
C GLY A 51 -29.83 -3.77 40.72
N ASN A 52 -28.82 -3.73 39.83
CA ASN A 52 -27.49 -3.19 40.13
C ASN A 52 -27.46 -1.64 40.29
N ASP A 53 -28.56 -0.94 40.01
CA ASP A 53 -28.66 0.51 40.20
C ASP A 53 -28.91 0.89 41.66
N PHE A 54 -29.40 -0.03 42.49
CA PHE A 54 -29.53 0.19 43.92
C PHE A 54 -28.17 0.22 44.60
N TYR A 55 -27.96 1.16 45.53
CA TYR A 55 -26.73 1.20 46.32
C TYR A 55 -26.69 0.09 47.36
N ARG A 56 -27.84 -0.25 47.96
CA ARG A 56 -27.93 -1.32 48.96
C ARG A 56 -28.20 -2.66 48.29
N PRO A 57 -27.36 -3.69 48.52
CA PRO A 57 -27.62 -5.04 48.04
C PRO A 57 -28.94 -5.62 48.57
N SER A 58 -29.38 -5.19 49.76
CA SER A 58 -30.69 -5.58 50.30
C SER A 58 -31.86 -5.04 49.47
N HIS A 59 -31.72 -3.86 48.85
CA HIS A 59 -32.74 -3.26 48.00
C HIS A 59 -32.76 -3.91 46.61
N GLU A 60 -31.58 -4.26 46.08
CA GLU A 60 -31.43 -5.07 44.87
C GLU A 60 -32.15 -6.41 45.01
N SER A 61 -31.91 -7.18 46.09
CA SER A 61 -32.62 -8.43 46.35
C SER A 61 -34.15 -8.27 46.41
N ILE A 62 -34.65 -7.18 47.01
CA ILE A 62 -36.09 -6.89 47.05
C ILE A 62 -36.61 -6.60 45.64
N TYR A 63 -35.90 -5.77 44.88
CA TYR A 63 -36.25 -5.40 43.52
C TYR A 63 -36.37 -6.63 42.61
N GLU A 64 -35.37 -7.52 42.62
CA GLU A 64 -35.39 -8.76 41.84
C GLU A 64 -36.55 -9.69 42.25
N ALA A 65 -36.85 -9.80 43.55
CA ALA A 65 -38.00 -10.58 44.03
C ALA A 65 -39.34 -10.00 43.55
N ILE A 66 -39.47 -8.66 43.50
CA ILE A 66 -40.65 -7.97 42.95
C ILE A 66 -40.77 -8.25 41.44
N LEU A 67 -39.67 -8.15 40.69
CA LEU A 67 -39.65 -8.43 39.25
C LEU A 67 -40.05 -9.87 38.93
N ASP A 68 -39.54 -10.84 39.68
CA ASP A 68 -39.85 -12.25 39.44
C ASP A 68 -41.31 -12.60 39.76
N LEU A 69 -41.91 -11.97 40.77
CA LEU A 69 -43.35 -12.10 41.03
C LEU A 69 -44.15 -11.44 39.90
N TYR A 70 -43.76 -10.24 39.49
CA TYR A 70 -44.40 -9.52 38.40
C TYR A 70 -44.34 -10.27 37.06
N GLY A 71 -43.18 -10.85 36.73
CA GLY A 71 -42.96 -11.66 35.52
C GLY A 71 -43.77 -12.97 35.50
N ARG A 72 -44.08 -13.53 36.68
CA ARG A 72 -45.01 -14.68 36.83
C ARG A 72 -46.48 -14.27 36.82
N GLY A 73 -46.78 -12.96 36.78
CA GLY A 73 -48.14 -12.43 36.87
C GLY A 73 -48.74 -12.50 38.27
N GLU A 74 -47.94 -12.72 39.30
CA GLU A 74 -48.36 -12.72 40.70
C GLU A 74 -48.34 -11.29 41.27
N PRO A 75 -49.25 -10.93 42.21
CA PRO A 75 -49.20 -9.62 42.85
C PRO A 75 -47.93 -9.52 43.70
N ALA A 76 -47.18 -8.43 43.56
CA ALA A 76 -45.96 -8.19 44.32
C ALA A 76 -46.24 -7.22 45.49
N ASP A 77 -46.91 -7.72 46.53
CA ASP A 77 -47.14 -7.01 47.80
C ASP A 77 -46.14 -7.44 48.89
N ALA A 78 -46.14 -6.77 50.05
CA ALA A 78 -45.19 -7.11 51.13
C ALA A 78 -45.28 -8.57 51.62
N VAL A 79 -46.40 -9.26 51.45
CA VAL A 79 -46.59 -10.64 51.92
C VAL A 79 -46.00 -11.63 50.91
N THR A 80 -46.33 -11.44 49.64
CA THR A 80 -45.85 -12.26 48.51
C THR A 80 -44.35 -12.06 48.29
N VAL A 81 -43.85 -10.83 48.38
CA VAL A 81 -42.40 -10.53 48.34
C VAL A 81 -41.67 -11.16 49.53
N ALA A 82 -42.27 -11.16 50.73
CA ALA A 82 -41.68 -11.83 51.89
C ALA A 82 -41.60 -13.36 51.70
N ASP A 83 -42.63 -13.99 51.15
CA ASP A 83 -42.65 -15.43 50.85
C ASP A 83 -41.59 -15.79 49.80
N GLU A 84 -41.49 -15.00 48.73
CA GLU A 84 -40.50 -15.20 47.67
C GLU A 84 -39.05 -15.04 48.20
N LEU A 85 -38.77 -14.00 48.98
CA LEU A 85 -37.47 -13.81 49.63
C LEU A 85 -37.16 -14.91 50.67
N THR A 86 -38.17 -15.51 51.28
CA THR A 86 -38.01 -16.65 52.20
C THR A 86 -37.64 -17.92 51.45
N LYS A 87 -38.31 -18.19 50.31
CA LYS A 87 -37.96 -19.30 49.41
C LYS A 87 -36.52 -19.19 48.89
N ARG A 88 -36.05 -17.96 48.63
CA ARG A 88 -34.65 -17.67 48.23
C ARG A 88 -33.64 -17.69 49.39
N GLN A 89 -34.10 -17.84 50.63
CA GLN A 89 -33.28 -17.74 51.84
C GLN A 89 -32.58 -16.37 52.01
N GLU A 90 -33.17 -15.30 51.48
CA GLU A 90 -32.64 -13.93 51.52
C GLU A 90 -33.37 -13.00 52.50
N ILE A 91 -34.54 -13.41 53.01
CA ILE A 91 -35.39 -12.59 53.90
C ILE A 91 -34.65 -12.04 55.13
N ALA A 92 -33.71 -12.81 55.69
CA ALA A 92 -32.89 -12.38 56.82
C ALA A 92 -31.88 -11.28 56.45
N LYS A 93 -31.33 -11.31 55.22
CA LYS A 93 -30.37 -10.32 54.71
C LYS A 93 -31.05 -8.97 54.41
N VAL A 94 -32.33 -9.03 54.08
CA VAL A 94 -33.14 -7.87 53.70
C VAL A 94 -33.69 -7.09 54.91
N GLY A 95 -33.63 -7.66 56.12
CA GLY A 95 -34.16 -7.03 57.34
C GLY A 95 -35.50 -7.60 57.80
N GLY A 96 -35.94 -8.73 57.23
CA GLY A 96 -37.18 -9.43 57.61
C GLY A 96 -38.45 -8.80 57.05
N ALA A 97 -39.59 -9.47 57.25
CA ALA A 97 -40.89 -9.01 56.76
C ALA A 97 -41.30 -7.63 57.30
N ALA A 98 -40.84 -7.27 58.51
CA ALA A 98 -41.07 -5.95 59.10
C ALA A 98 -40.47 -4.81 58.27
N TYR A 99 -39.33 -5.05 57.62
CA TYR A 99 -38.69 -4.03 56.77
C TYR A 99 -39.50 -3.73 55.51
N LEU A 100 -40.10 -4.75 54.88
CA LEU A 100 -40.95 -4.57 53.70
C LEU A 100 -42.19 -3.70 54.01
N HIS A 101 -42.80 -3.90 55.18
CA HIS A 101 -43.89 -3.03 55.63
C HIS A 101 -43.42 -1.59 55.92
N GLN A 102 -42.19 -1.42 56.41
CA GLN A 102 -41.60 -0.09 56.60
C GLN A 102 -41.37 0.63 55.26
N LEU A 103 -40.95 -0.10 54.21
CA LEU A 103 -40.79 0.46 52.86
C LEU A 103 -42.13 0.99 52.34
N ILE A 104 -43.21 0.23 52.50
CA ILE A 104 -44.56 0.68 52.12
C ILE A 104 -44.97 1.96 52.87
N GLN A 105 -44.70 2.03 54.18
CA GLN A 105 -45.03 3.21 54.99
C GLN A 105 -44.21 4.46 54.64
N SER A 106 -43.04 4.28 54.01
CA SER A 106 -42.15 5.39 53.64
C SER A 106 -42.60 6.14 52.38
N VAL A 107 -43.55 5.58 51.62
CA VAL A 107 -43.97 6.10 50.31
C VAL A 107 -45.08 7.13 50.47
N PRO A 108 -44.88 8.39 50.05
CA PRO A 108 -45.95 9.39 50.11
C PRO A 108 -47.09 9.10 49.14
N THR A 109 -46.79 8.63 47.92
CA THR A 109 -47.78 8.26 46.89
C THR A 109 -47.14 7.31 45.87
N ALA A 110 -47.82 6.21 45.53
CA ALA A 110 -47.30 5.21 44.59
C ALA A 110 -47.12 5.76 43.16
N ALA A 111 -47.92 6.76 42.76
CA ALA A 111 -47.84 7.40 41.44
C ALA A 111 -46.52 8.15 41.18
N ASN A 112 -45.73 8.46 42.22
CA ASN A 112 -44.45 9.16 42.08
C ASN A 112 -43.24 8.19 42.02
N ALA A 113 -43.47 6.88 41.98
CA ALA A 113 -42.40 5.88 41.97
C ALA A 113 -41.42 6.08 40.79
N GLY A 114 -41.92 6.43 39.60
CA GLY A 114 -41.09 6.74 38.44
C GLY A 114 -40.14 7.93 38.66
N PHE A 115 -40.61 9.00 39.32
CA PHE A 115 -39.76 10.15 39.66
C PHE A 115 -38.64 9.79 40.64
N TYR A 116 -38.95 8.97 41.66
CA TYR A 116 -37.91 8.49 42.58
C TYR A 116 -36.93 7.53 41.89
N ALA A 117 -37.40 6.76 40.90
CA ALA A 117 -36.56 5.88 40.11
C ALA A 117 -35.53 6.66 39.28
N GLU A 118 -35.91 7.81 38.70
CA GLU A 118 -34.97 8.70 38.02
C GLU A 118 -33.86 9.19 38.97
N ILE A 119 -34.21 9.58 40.21
CA ILE A 119 -33.23 10.00 41.21
C ILE A 119 -32.23 8.87 41.51
N VAL A 120 -32.71 7.64 41.71
CA VAL A 120 -31.84 6.47 41.94
C VAL A 120 -30.94 6.21 40.73
N ALA A 121 -31.49 6.30 39.51
CA ALA A 121 -30.74 6.09 38.27
C ALA A 121 -29.62 7.13 38.08
N GLU A 122 -29.88 8.41 38.38
CA GLU A 122 -28.88 9.46 38.36
C GLU A 122 -27.73 9.18 39.34
N ARG A 123 -28.06 8.77 40.58
CA ARG A 123 -27.04 8.41 41.58
C ARG A 123 -26.25 7.17 41.15
N ALA A 124 -26.87 6.20 40.50
CA ALA A 124 -26.21 5.01 39.96
C ALA A 124 -25.21 5.36 38.85
N VAL A 125 -25.55 6.27 37.92
CA VAL A 125 -24.62 6.76 36.89
C VAL A 125 -23.43 7.47 37.53
N LEU A 126 -23.66 8.37 38.49
CA LEU A 126 -22.59 9.06 39.21
C LEU A 126 -21.69 8.08 39.97
N ARG A 127 -22.27 7.02 40.55
CA ARG A 127 -21.51 5.97 41.22
C ARG A 127 -20.65 5.15 40.25
N ARG A 128 -21.19 4.75 39.09
CA ARG A 128 -20.42 4.08 38.03
C ARG A 128 -19.25 4.94 37.53
N LEU A 129 -19.46 6.25 37.40
CA LEU A 129 -18.40 7.19 37.02
C LEU A 129 -17.25 7.22 38.04
N VAL A 130 -17.58 7.19 39.35
CA VAL A 130 -16.57 7.11 40.41
C VAL A 130 -15.81 5.79 40.35
N THR A 131 -16.49 4.67 40.11
CA THR A 131 -15.86 3.35 39.97
C THR A 131 -14.93 3.29 38.75
N ALA A 132 -15.39 3.77 37.59
CA ALA A 132 -14.58 3.83 36.36
C ALA A 132 -13.35 4.74 36.55
N GLY A 133 -13.52 5.92 37.15
CA GLY A 133 -12.40 6.81 37.50
C GLY A 133 -11.37 6.14 38.41
N THR A 134 -11.82 5.37 39.40
CA THR A 134 -10.92 4.62 40.30
C THR A 134 -10.13 3.55 39.55
N LYS A 135 -10.78 2.79 38.66
CA LYS A 135 -10.11 1.78 37.83
C LYS A 135 -9.07 2.40 36.89
N ILE A 136 -9.39 3.53 36.26
CA ILE A 136 -8.46 4.23 35.36
C ILE A 136 -7.21 4.69 36.12
N VAL A 137 -7.40 5.21 37.33
CA VAL A 137 -6.27 5.55 38.22
C VAL A 137 -5.43 4.31 38.53
N GLN A 138 -6.06 3.17 38.85
CA GLN A 138 -5.34 1.91 39.09
C GLN A 138 -4.57 1.43 37.85
N MET A 139 -5.16 1.50 36.65
CA MET A 139 -4.51 1.17 35.38
C MET A 139 -3.27 2.05 35.13
N GLY A 140 -3.36 3.34 35.45
CA GLY A 140 -2.22 4.27 35.32
C GLY A 140 -1.03 3.95 36.24
N TYR A 141 -1.28 3.31 37.40
CA TYR A 141 -0.22 2.90 38.32
C TYR A 141 0.31 1.49 38.09
N ALA A 142 -0.43 0.62 37.40
CA ALA A 142 -0.10 -0.80 37.25
C ALA A 142 1.14 -1.09 36.38
N GLN A 143 1.60 -0.14 35.54
CA GLN A 143 2.78 -0.25 34.65
C GLN A 143 2.90 -1.54 33.79
N ASP A 144 1.79 -2.24 33.52
CA ASP A 144 1.77 -3.43 32.67
C ASP A 144 1.11 -3.13 31.31
N GLY A 145 1.81 -3.45 30.21
CA GLY A 145 1.31 -3.33 28.83
C GLY A 145 1.88 -2.15 28.03
N GLU A 146 1.58 -2.12 26.73
CA GLU A 146 1.87 -0.96 25.89
C GLU A 146 0.95 0.22 26.27
N VAL A 147 1.48 1.44 26.20
CA VAL A 147 0.74 2.66 26.59
C VAL A 147 -0.57 2.79 25.81
N GLU A 148 -0.58 2.36 24.55
CA GLU A 148 -1.78 2.39 23.70
C GLU A 148 -2.88 1.46 24.20
N ASP A 149 -2.54 0.25 24.66
CA ASP A 149 -3.50 -0.70 25.24
C ASP A 149 -4.12 -0.17 26.54
N VAL A 150 -3.31 0.45 27.39
CA VAL A 150 -3.78 1.08 28.64
C VAL A 150 -4.73 2.24 28.35
N VAL A 151 -4.42 3.06 27.34
CA VAL A 151 -5.30 4.16 26.91
C VAL A 151 -6.60 3.63 26.32
N ASN A 152 -6.56 2.58 25.50
CA ASN A 152 -7.74 1.95 24.92
C ASN A 152 -8.64 1.32 26.00
N ALA A 153 -8.05 0.65 26.99
CA ALA A 153 -8.77 0.08 28.13
C ALA A 153 -9.41 1.19 28.99
N ALA A 154 -8.69 2.28 29.24
CA ALA A 154 -9.22 3.43 29.97
C ALA A 154 -10.38 4.11 29.22
N GLN A 155 -10.28 4.25 27.90
CA GLN A 155 -11.37 4.75 27.06
C GLN A 155 -12.60 3.84 27.17
N ALA A 156 -12.44 2.53 27.06
CA ALA A 156 -13.55 1.58 27.19
C ALA A 156 -14.28 1.68 28.54
N GLU A 157 -13.56 1.85 29.66
CA GLU A 157 -14.17 2.04 30.99
C GLU A 157 -14.96 3.35 31.11
N ILE A 158 -14.48 4.46 30.52
CA ILE A 158 -15.24 5.74 30.48
C ILE A 158 -16.49 5.59 29.61
N PHE A 159 -16.38 4.96 28.45
CA PHE A 159 -17.49 4.80 27.53
C PHE A 159 -18.59 3.88 28.08
N ALA A 160 -18.24 2.85 28.85
CA ALA A 160 -19.21 1.98 29.53
C ALA A 160 -20.09 2.73 30.56
N VAL A 161 -19.63 3.88 31.08
CA VAL A 161 -20.44 4.75 31.94
C VAL A 161 -21.45 5.58 31.14
N ALA A 162 -21.13 5.87 29.87
CA ALA A 162 -21.94 6.71 28.98
C ALA A 162 -23.03 5.93 28.22
N GLU A 163 -22.89 4.61 28.07
CA GLU A 163 -23.93 3.76 27.47
C GLU A 163 -25.14 3.63 28.40
N ARG A 164 -26.12 4.53 28.24
CA ARG A 164 -27.52 4.16 28.42
C ARG A 164 -27.95 3.41 27.18
N ARG A 165 -28.07 2.08 27.24
CA ARG A 165 -28.95 1.29 26.36
C ARG A 165 -28.98 -0.19 26.73
N THR A 166 -30.19 -0.70 26.99
CA THR A 166 -30.91 -1.53 26.01
C THR A 166 -32.37 -1.69 26.45
N THR A 167 -33.25 -1.19 25.60
CA THR A 167 -34.67 -1.54 25.48
C THR A 167 -34.76 -3.08 25.31
N GLU A 168 -35.79 -3.71 25.91
CA GLU A 168 -35.94 -5.17 26.00
C GLU A 168 -35.92 -5.90 24.63
N ASP A 169 -35.37 -7.13 24.63
CA ASP A 169 -35.07 -8.00 23.47
C ASP A 169 -36.31 -8.59 22.74
N TYR A 170 -37.52 -8.26 23.16
CA TYR A 170 -38.75 -8.74 22.53
C TYR A 170 -39.75 -7.58 22.40
N VAL A 171 -40.11 -7.27 21.15
CA VAL A 171 -41.15 -6.29 20.83
C VAL A 171 -42.42 -7.07 20.50
N ILE A 172 -43.57 -6.67 21.05
CA ILE A 172 -44.86 -7.28 20.72
C ILE A 172 -45.12 -7.01 19.23
N LEU A 173 -45.51 -8.05 18.46
CA LEU A 173 -45.74 -7.92 17.02
C LEU A 173 -46.65 -6.74 16.67
N LYS A 174 -47.61 -6.40 17.53
CA LYS A 174 -48.49 -5.24 17.38
C LYS A 174 -47.72 -3.92 17.27
N ASP A 175 -46.72 -3.70 18.12
CA ASP A 175 -45.96 -2.44 18.17
C ASP A 175 -45.00 -2.33 16.98
N VAL A 176 -44.51 -3.47 16.47
CA VAL A 176 -43.75 -3.55 15.21
C VAL A 176 -44.67 -3.36 14.01
N MET A 177 -45.92 -3.84 14.06
CA MET A 177 -46.88 -3.69 12.97
C MET A 177 -47.33 -2.25 12.79
N GLU A 178 -47.52 -1.49 13.87
CA GLU A 178 -47.82 -0.05 13.77
C GLU A 178 -46.68 0.70 13.08
N SER A 179 -45.41 0.48 13.49
CA SER A 179 -44.26 1.11 12.82
C SER A 179 -44.06 0.62 11.38
N THR A 180 -44.33 -0.66 11.10
CA THR A 180 -44.24 -1.22 9.73
C THR A 180 -45.32 -0.61 8.83
N VAL A 181 -46.55 -0.40 9.34
CA VAL A 181 -47.62 0.25 8.59
C VAL A 181 -47.27 1.72 8.36
N ASP A 182 -46.73 2.42 9.36
CA ASP A 182 -46.24 3.80 9.19
C ASP A 182 -45.11 3.89 8.14
N GLU A 183 -44.19 2.91 8.10
CA GLU A 183 -43.15 2.81 7.06
C GLU A 183 -43.74 2.53 5.67
N ILE A 184 -44.78 1.69 5.58
CA ILE A 184 -45.49 1.39 4.33
C ILE A 184 -46.30 2.61 3.85
N GLU A 185 -46.96 3.34 4.74
CA GLU A 185 -47.70 4.56 4.43
C GLU A 185 -46.74 5.70 4.03
N ALA A 186 -45.60 5.84 4.72
CA ALA A 186 -44.54 6.76 4.33
C ALA A 186 -43.96 6.42 2.95
N SER A 187 -43.92 5.13 2.58
CA SER A 187 -43.51 4.65 1.26
C SER A 187 -44.61 4.88 0.18
N GLY A 188 -45.89 4.87 0.57
CA GLY A 188 -47.03 5.07 -0.32
C GLY A 188 -47.41 6.54 -0.61
N HIS A 189 -46.88 7.51 0.13
CA HIS A 189 -47.28 8.93 0.03
C HIS A 189 -46.22 9.90 -0.52
N LYS A 190 -45.11 9.42 -1.10
CA LYS A 190 -44.11 10.30 -1.74
C LYS A 190 -43.94 10.02 -3.22
N GLY A 191 -44.18 11.05 -4.03
CA GLY A 191 -43.51 11.17 -5.32
C GLY A 191 -42.00 11.26 -5.10
N GLU A 192 -41.25 10.43 -5.82
CA GLU A 192 -39.79 10.55 -6.05
C GLU A 192 -38.82 10.37 -4.85
N GLY A 193 -39.16 9.65 -3.78
CA GLY A 193 -38.22 9.39 -2.66
C GLY A 193 -37.84 7.91 -2.48
N MET A 194 -36.55 7.56 -2.63
CA MET A 194 -36.01 6.22 -2.30
C MET A 194 -35.97 5.98 -0.77
N THR A 195 -36.15 4.73 -0.33
CA THR A 195 -36.09 4.35 1.10
C THR A 195 -34.66 4.16 1.63
N GLY A 196 -33.77 3.58 0.82
CA GLY A 196 -32.37 3.33 1.15
C GLY A 196 -31.44 4.45 0.68
N VAL A 197 -30.14 4.29 0.94
CA VAL A 197 -29.10 5.21 0.44
C VAL A 197 -28.98 5.04 -1.08
N PRO A 198 -29.25 6.08 -1.88
CA PRO A 198 -29.19 6.01 -3.34
C PRO A 198 -27.76 5.77 -3.84
N THR A 199 -27.60 4.92 -4.85
CA THR A 199 -26.31 4.64 -5.49
C THR A 199 -26.01 5.57 -6.66
N GLY A 200 -27.03 6.23 -7.20
CA GLY A 200 -26.94 7.10 -8.37
C GLY A 200 -27.07 6.36 -9.69
N PHE A 201 -27.34 5.05 -9.65
CA PHE A 201 -27.63 4.23 -10.82
C PHE A 201 -29.11 3.87 -10.85
N TYR A 202 -29.90 4.44 -11.78
CA TYR A 202 -31.36 4.33 -11.75
C TYR A 202 -31.86 2.90 -11.78
N GLU A 203 -31.32 2.06 -12.66
CA GLU A 203 -31.70 0.64 -12.74
C GLU A 203 -31.27 -0.17 -11.51
N PHE A 204 -30.19 0.25 -10.85
CA PHE A 204 -29.76 -0.39 -9.60
C PHE A 204 -30.65 0.03 -8.44
N ASP A 205 -30.93 1.32 -8.33
CA ASP A 205 -31.79 1.87 -7.30
C ASP A 205 -33.25 1.43 -7.45
N GLU A 206 -33.74 1.19 -8.68
CA GLU A 206 -35.05 0.57 -8.93
C GLU A 206 -35.07 -0.90 -8.46
N LEU A 207 -33.97 -1.63 -8.65
CA LEU A 207 -33.85 -3.02 -8.23
C LEU A 207 -33.75 -3.16 -6.70
N THR A 208 -33.01 -2.26 -6.04
CA THR A 208 -32.68 -2.38 -4.61
C THR A 208 -33.46 -1.43 -3.70
N ASN A 209 -34.13 -0.42 -4.26
CA ASN A 209 -34.70 0.72 -3.55
C ASN A 209 -33.65 1.45 -2.67
N GLY A 210 -32.44 1.61 -3.22
CA GLY A 210 -31.25 2.09 -2.52
C GLY A 210 -30.56 1.01 -1.65
N LEU A 211 -29.52 1.40 -0.92
CA LEU A 211 -28.79 0.55 0.03
C LEU A 211 -29.41 0.67 1.42
N HIS A 212 -29.83 -0.43 2.02
CA HIS A 212 -30.60 -0.39 3.26
C HIS A 212 -29.71 -0.43 4.52
N PRO A 213 -30.13 0.21 5.61
CA PRO A 213 -29.53 0.06 6.94
C PRO A 213 -29.32 -1.40 7.34
N GLY A 214 -28.18 -1.70 8.00
CA GLY A 214 -27.91 -3.06 8.48
C GLY A 214 -27.39 -4.04 7.42
N GLN A 215 -27.29 -3.62 6.15
CA GLN A 215 -26.76 -4.44 5.06
C GLN A 215 -25.24 -4.43 5.01
N MET A 216 -24.66 -5.60 4.75
CA MET A 216 -23.29 -5.80 4.31
C MET A 216 -23.32 -6.10 2.80
N ILE A 217 -22.73 -5.21 2.02
CA ILE A 217 -22.65 -5.30 0.55
C ILE A 217 -21.20 -5.57 0.17
N VAL A 218 -20.98 -6.57 -0.67
CA VAL A 218 -19.64 -6.89 -1.19
C VAL A 218 -19.61 -6.57 -2.67
N ILE A 219 -18.69 -5.69 -3.07
CA ILE A 219 -18.38 -5.43 -4.48
C ILE A 219 -17.10 -6.15 -4.81
N ALA A 220 -17.16 -7.06 -5.78
CA ALA A 220 -16.00 -7.77 -6.23
C ALA A 220 -15.73 -7.56 -7.71
N ALA A 221 -14.48 -7.27 -8.01
CA ALA A 221 -14.01 -7.01 -9.35
C ALA A 221 -12.68 -7.74 -9.57
N ARG A 222 -12.35 -8.01 -10.83
CA ARG A 222 -11.03 -8.50 -11.19
C ARG A 222 -10.02 -7.34 -11.16
N PRO A 223 -8.77 -7.59 -10.73
CA PRO A 223 -7.70 -6.61 -10.87
C PRO A 223 -7.44 -6.22 -12.33
N ALA A 224 -7.16 -4.93 -12.56
CA ALA A 224 -6.59 -4.40 -13.81
C ALA A 224 -7.39 -4.62 -15.11
N VAL A 225 -8.58 -4.03 -15.20
CA VAL A 225 -9.27 -3.85 -16.48
C VAL A 225 -8.55 -2.78 -17.33
N GLY A 226 -7.70 -3.21 -18.27
CA GLY A 226 -7.25 -2.39 -19.42
C GLY A 226 -5.78 -1.97 -19.50
N LYS A 227 -4.80 -2.76 -19.01
CA LYS A 227 -3.40 -2.28 -18.89
C LYS A 227 -2.34 -3.25 -19.35
N ALA A 228 -2.53 -3.79 -20.54
CA ALA A 228 -1.75 -4.92 -21.00
C ALA A 228 -0.53 -4.48 -21.83
N LEU A 229 0.58 -5.18 -21.65
CA LEU A 229 1.79 -5.05 -22.47
C LEU A 229 2.02 -6.35 -23.24
N ALA A 230 2.70 -6.28 -24.38
CA ALA A 230 3.06 -7.46 -25.16
C ALA A 230 3.88 -8.47 -24.34
N LEU A 231 3.68 -9.77 -24.56
CA LEU A 231 4.30 -10.82 -23.74
C LEU A 231 5.83 -10.79 -23.76
N ASP A 232 6.43 -10.37 -24.87
CA ASP A 232 7.87 -10.23 -25.05
C ASP A 232 8.45 -8.96 -24.36
N THR A 233 7.60 -8.13 -23.77
CA THR A 233 8.03 -6.95 -23.02
C THR A 233 8.90 -7.37 -21.84
N ALA A 234 10.17 -6.96 -21.86
CA ALA A 234 11.10 -7.24 -20.77
C ALA A 234 10.69 -6.48 -19.50
N LEU A 235 10.73 -7.16 -18.37
CA LEU A 235 10.48 -6.60 -17.04
C LEU A 235 11.75 -6.73 -16.20
N PRO A 236 12.26 -5.63 -15.60
CA PRO A 236 13.46 -5.69 -14.78
C PRO A 236 13.15 -6.30 -13.41
N THR A 237 14.05 -7.16 -12.95
CA THR A 237 14.00 -7.81 -11.64
C THR A 237 15.31 -7.56 -10.89
N PRO A 238 15.35 -7.74 -9.56
CA PRO A 238 16.60 -7.66 -8.79
C PRO A 238 17.67 -8.64 -9.28
N ALA A 239 17.28 -9.77 -9.88
CA ALA A 239 18.19 -10.80 -10.37
C ALA A 239 18.54 -10.68 -11.86
N GLY A 240 17.93 -9.73 -12.59
CA GLY A 240 18.15 -9.57 -14.03
C GLY A 240 16.89 -9.14 -14.76
N TRP A 241 16.41 -9.99 -15.66
CA TRP A 241 15.26 -9.74 -16.53
C TRP A 241 14.29 -10.92 -16.47
N THR A 242 13.00 -10.62 -16.50
CA THR A 242 11.94 -11.56 -16.86
C THR A 242 11.15 -10.94 -18.03
N THR A 243 10.16 -11.65 -18.55
CA THR A 243 9.26 -11.12 -19.58
C THR A 243 7.83 -11.02 -19.05
N MET A 244 7.01 -10.18 -19.66
CA MET A 244 5.58 -10.08 -19.33
C MET A 244 4.87 -11.44 -19.52
N GLY A 245 5.31 -12.27 -20.46
CA GLY A 245 4.85 -13.64 -20.65
C GLY A 245 5.18 -14.55 -19.46
N GLU A 246 6.43 -14.51 -18.99
CA GLU A 246 6.96 -15.44 -17.98
C GLU A 246 6.64 -15.05 -16.54
N VAL A 247 6.43 -13.76 -16.26
CA VAL A 247 6.19 -13.26 -14.89
C VAL A 247 4.95 -13.86 -14.25
N LYS A 248 5.06 -14.26 -12.98
CA LYS A 248 4.00 -14.90 -12.19
C LYS A 248 3.77 -14.14 -10.88
N VAL A 249 2.62 -14.42 -10.26
CA VAL A 249 2.34 -13.93 -8.91
C VAL A 249 3.37 -14.53 -7.95
N GLY A 250 3.92 -13.68 -7.09
CA GLY A 250 5.03 -14.01 -6.18
C GLY A 250 6.41 -13.65 -6.73
N ASP A 251 6.55 -13.37 -8.03
CA ASP A 251 7.82 -12.91 -8.59
C ASP A 251 8.13 -11.46 -8.15
N THR A 252 9.42 -11.13 -8.06
CA THR A 252 9.87 -9.78 -7.71
C THR A 252 10.22 -8.97 -8.95
N VAL A 253 9.60 -7.80 -9.10
CA VAL A 253 9.88 -6.80 -10.15
C VAL A 253 10.34 -5.48 -9.52
N LEU A 254 10.72 -4.49 -10.33
CA LEU A 254 11.15 -3.18 -9.84
C LEU A 254 10.07 -2.10 -10.05
N ALA A 255 9.84 -1.31 -9.00
CA ALA A 255 8.94 -0.17 -9.01
C ALA A 255 9.59 1.09 -9.61
N ALA A 256 8.78 2.11 -9.91
CA ALA A 256 9.25 3.33 -10.56
C ALA A 256 10.28 4.16 -9.76
N ASP A 257 10.29 4.02 -8.44
CA ASP A 257 11.28 4.62 -7.54
C ASP A 257 12.57 3.78 -7.41
N GLY A 258 12.65 2.66 -8.13
CA GLY A 258 13.82 1.79 -8.17
C GLY A 258 13.79 0.66 -7.16
N THR A 259 12.81 0.60 -6.25
CA THR A 259 12.74 -0.41 -5.19
C THR A 259 12.19 -1.76 -5.69
N PRO A 260 12.63 -2.91 -5.12
CA PRO A 260 12.02 -4.20 -5.38
C PRO A 260 10.61 -4.33 -4.81
N THR A 261 9.69 -4.93 -5.57
CA THR A 261 8.32 -5.18 -5.15
C THR A 261 7.77 -6.50 -5.70
N LEU A 262 6.82 -7.09 -4.99
CA LEU A 262 6.21 -8.36 -5.37
C LEU A 262 5.07 -8.16 -6.36
N VAL A 263 4.97 -9.06 -7.33
CA VAL A 263 3.81 -9.20 -8.20
C VAL A 263 2.70 -9.88 -7.42
N VAL A 264 1.62 -9.16 -7.14
CA VAL A 264 0.46 -9.65 -6.37
C VAL A 264 -0.64 -10.21 -7.28
N ALA A 265 -0.68 -9.78 -8.54
CA ALA A 265 -1.59 -10.31 -9.54
C ALA A 265 -0.96 -10.30 -10.94
N ALA A 266 -1.39 -11.21 -11.80
CA ALA A 266 -0.96 -11.28 -13.20
C ALA A 266 -2.11 -11.85 -14.04
N THR A 267 -2.59 -11.17 -15.05
CA THR A 267 -3.70 -11.67 -15.89
C THR A 267 -3.25 -12.89 -16.71
N GLU A 268 -4.19 -13.65 -17.25
CA GLU A 268 -3.88 -14.53 -18.38
C GLU A 268 -3.51 -13.71 -19.64
N VAL A 269 -2.97 -14.42 -20.63
CA VAL A 269 -2.63 -13.84 -21.93
C VAL A 269 -3.92 -13.47 -22.67
N MET A 270 -4.06 -12.18 -22.99
CA MET A 270 -5.17 -11.64 -23.75
C MET A 270 -4.79 -11.57 -25.23
N LEU A 271 -5.68 -12.08 -26.10
CA LEU A 271 -5.50 -12.11 -27.55
C LEU A 271 -6.46 -11.12 -28.23
N GLY A 272 -6.19 -10.74 -29.48
CA GLY A 272 -7.02 -9.80 -30.26
C GLY A 272 -6.86 -8.31 -29.87
N ARG A 273 -6.04 -7.98 -28.86
CA ARG A 273 -5.59 -6.61 -28.46
C ARG A 273 -5.53 -5.55 -29.60
N PRO A 274 -6.33 -4.46 -29.76
CA PRO A 274 -5.80 -3.32 -30.52
C PRO A 274 -4.52 -2.87 -29.85
N CYS A 275 -3.40 -3.06 -30.54
CA CYS A 275 -2.07 -2.82 -30.00
C CYS A 275 -1.45 -1.65 -30.73
N PHE A 276 -0.65 -0.89 -30.00
CA PHE A 276 0.11 0.21 -30.53
C PHE A 276 1.58 0.03 -30.17
N GLU A 277 2.42 0.32 -31.15
CA GLU A 277 3.85 0.51 -30.95
C GLU A 277 4.10 1.96 -30.51
N VAL A 278 4.57 2.12 -29.28
CA VAL A 278 4.94 3.40 -28.66
C VAL A 278 6.45 3.58 -28.76
N THR A 279 6.90 4.53 -29.57
CA THR A 279 8.32 4.87 -29.76
C THR A 279 8.70 6.12 -28.98
N PHE A 280 9.77 6.04 -28.20
CA PHE A 280 10.30 7.15 -27.40
C PHE A 280 11.48 7.85 -28.08
N ASP A 281 11.83 9.05 -27.61
CA ASP A 281 12.89 9.89 -28.20
C ASP A 281 14.32 9.40 -27.92
N ASP A 282 14.47 8.36 -27.11
CA ASP A 282 15.70 7.58 -26.93
C ASP A 282 15.79 6.37 -27.89
N GLY A 283 14.80 6.20 -28.77
CA GLY A 283 14.67 5.07 -29.68
C GLY A 283 14.15 3.79 -29.03
N SER A 284 13.77 3.82 -27.74
CA SER A 284 13.11 2.67 -27.12
C SER A 284 11.68 2.51 -27.63
N VAL A 285 11.20 1.27 -27.62
CA VAL A 285 9.90 0.89 -28.16
C VAL A 285 9.21 -0.04 -27.16
N LEU A 286 7.91 0.18 -26.95
CA LEU A 286 7.04 -0.71 -26.21
C LEU A 286 5.77 -0.98 -27.02
N VAL A 287 5.32 -2.22 -27.01
CA VAL A 287 4.02 -2.58 -27.57
C VAL A 287 3.02 -2.73 -26.41
N ALA A 288 1.99 -1.89 -26.46
CA ALA A 288 0.98 -1.80 -25.42
C ALA A 288 -0.41 -1.87 -26.06
N ASP A 289 -1.39 -2.36 -25.31
CA ASP A 289 -2.76 -2.27 -25.79
C ASP A 289 -3.28 -0.82 -25.80
N ALA A 290 -4.34 -0.58 -26.56
CA ALA A 290 -4.98 0.74 -26.71
C ALA A 290 -5.31 1.39 -25.36
N GLU A 291 -5.77 0.59 -24.41
CA GLU A 291 -6.21 1.04 -23.08
C GLU A 291 -5.05 1.22 -22.09
N HIS A 292 -3.84 0.78 -22.44
CA HIS A 292 -2.70 0.81 -21.54
C HIS A 292 -2.41 2.22 -21.03
N GLN A 293 -2.27 2.35 -19.72
CA GLN A 293 -2.23 3.64 -19.05
C GLN A 293 -0.80 4.10 -18.69
N TRP A 294 -0.43 5.28 -19.16
CA TRP A 294 0.87 5.91 -18.98
C TRP A 294 0.77 7.20 -18.16
N LEU A 295 1.64 7.40 -17.17
CA LEU A 295 1.78 8.71 -16.50
C LEU A 295 2.61 9.67 -17.38
N THR A 296 1.93 10.57 -18.08
CA THR A 296 2.52 11.49 -19.06
C THR A 296 2.50 12.96 -18.63
N ASP A 297 3.64 13.63 -18.77
CA ASP A 297 3.77 15.08 -18.79
C ASP A 297 3.40 15.61 -20.19
N THR A 298 2.52 16.61 -20.29
CA THR A 298 2.20 17.29 -21.56
C THR A 298 3.05 18.54 -21.76
N ARG A 299 3.04 19.13 -22.97
CA ARG A 299 3.75 20.39 -23.22
C ARG A 299 3.28 21.51 -22.29
N SER A 300 1.98 21.53 -21.98
CA SER A 300 1.38 22.43 -21.00
C SER A 300 1.85 22.17 -19.56
N SER A 301 1.94 20.90 -19.12
CA SER A 301 2.45 20.57 -17.77
C SER A 301 3.90 20.96 -17.60
N ARG A 302 4.74 20.65 -18.59
CA ARG A 302 6.16 21.04 -18.58
C ARG A 302 6.37 22.55 -18.53
N LYS A 303 5.60 23.32 -19.31
CA LYS A 303 5.66 24.80 -19.25
C LYS A 303 5.25 25.35 -17.89
N SER A 304 4.24 24.75 -17.25
CA SER A 304 3.79 25.17 -15.93
C SER A 304 4.81 24.86 -14.83
N ALA A 305 5.43 23.68 -14.88
CA ALA A 305 6.50 23.29 -13.95
C ALA A 305 7.75 24.17 -14.08
N GLN A 306 8.02 24.71 -15.27
CA GLN A 306 9.14 25.63 -15.49
C GLN A 306 8.84 27.07 -15.02
N ALA A 307 7.56 27.43 -14.87
CA ALA A 307 7.14 28.80 -14.55
C ALA A 307 6.94 29.07 -13.05
N ALA A 308 6.76 28.03 -12.22
CA ALA A 308 6.48 28.18 -10.79
C ALA A 308 6.96 26.97 -9.97
N SER A 309 7.34 27.19 -8.70
CA SER A 309 7.73 26.14 -7.75
C SER A 309 6.59 25.17 -7.42
N GLN A 310 5.34 25.64 -7.50
CA GLN A 310 4.13 24.81 -7.51
C GLN A 310 3.50 24.89 -8.91
N PRO A 311 3.66 23.85 -9.75
CA PRO A 311 3.08 23.83 -11.09
C PRO A 311 1.56 23.85 -11.01
N ARG A 312 0.91 24.74 -11.77
CA ARG A 312 -0.55 24.71 -11.98
C ARG A 312 -0.97 23.47 -12.75
N ILE A 313 -0.07 22.96 -13.61
CA ILE A 313 -0.28 21.85 -14.54
C ILE A 313 0.70 20.70 -14.29
N THR A 314 0.18 19.55 -13.84
CA THR A 314 0.96 18.36 -13.42
C THR A 314 0.86 17.18 -14.42
N PRO A 315 1.76 16.17 -14.36
CA PRO A 315 1.65 14.97 -15.17
C PRO A 315 0.37 14.17 -14.90
N GLN A 316 -0.15 13.46 -15.92
CA GLN A 316 -1.44 12.76 -15.90
C GLN A 316 -1.37 11.36 -16.52
N VAL A 317 -2.25 10.48 -16.06
CA VAL A 317 -2.45 9.18 -16.67
C VAL A 317 -3.25 9.30 -17.98
N ARG A 318 -2.74 8.76 -19.09
CA ARG A 318 -3.38 8.71 -20.42
C ARG A 318 -3.32 7.31 -21.00
N THR A 319 -4.32 6.91 -21.81
CA THR A 319 -4.28 5.62 -22.52
C THR A 319 -3.33 5.70 -23.73
N THR A 320 -2.91 4.56 -24.27
CA THR A 320 -2.11 4.52 -25.49
C THR A 320 -2.86 5.12 -26.68
N ALA A 321 -4.17 4.86 -26.79
CA ALA A 321 -5.04 5.46 -27.79
C ALA A 321 -5.13 6.99 -27.66
N ASP A 322 -5.33 7.52 -26.45
CA ASP A 322 -5.36 8.97 -26.20
C ASP A 322 -4.04 9.63 -26.64
N ILE A 323 -2.91 8.98 -26.34
CA ILE A 323 -1.58 9.46 -26.70
C ILE A 323 -1.42 9.44 -28.22
N ALA A 324 -1.95 8.43 -28.91
CA ALA A 324 -1.93 8.36 -30.37
C ALA A 324 -2.65 9.55 -31.01
N GLU A 325 -3.85 9.87 -30.52
CA GLU A 325 -4.65 10.99 -31.02
C GLU A 325 -4.04 12.36 -30.69
N THR A 326 -3.50 12.51 -29.48
CA THR A 326 -3.01 13.80 -28.97
C THR A 326 -1.49 13.94 -28.98
N LEU A 327 -0.79 13.10 -29.76
CA LEU A 327 0.67 12.97 -29.77
C LEU A 327 1.40 14.29 -29.99
N ARG A 328 0.82 15.15 -30.83
CA ARG A 328 1.39 16.45 -31.22
C ARG A 328 0.41 17.58 -30.90
N CYS A 329 0.95 18.74 -30.57
CA CYS A 329 0.14 19.94 -30.36
C CYS A 329 -0.22 20.58 -31.69
N GLU A 330 -1.47 21.06 -31.82
CA GLU A 330 -1.97 21.89 -32.92
C GLU A 330 -1.28 23.27 -32.93
N THR A 331 -0.02 23.27 -33.33
CA THR A 331 0.84 24.45 -33.44
C THR A 331 1.50 24.41 -34.81
N ALA A 332 1.85 25.57 -35.37
CA ALA A 332 2.48 25.65 -36.71
C ALA A 332 3.72 24.73 -36.86
N ASP A 333 4.41 24.42 -35.75
CA ASP A 333 5.61 23.59 -35.71
C ASP A 333 5.35 22.09 -35.38
N ASN A 334 4.10 21.67 -35.22
CA ASN A 334 3.69 20.29 -34.94
C ASN A 334 4.50 19.57 -33.81
N ARG A 335 4.70 20.26 -32.69
CA ARG A 335 5.61 19.83 -31.60
C ARG A 335 5.03 18.68 -30.76
N LEU A 336 5.91 17.84 -30.21
CA LEU A 336 5.54 16.71 -29.34
C LEU A 336 4.82 17.17 -28.07
N ASN A 337 3.73 16.47 -27.74
CA ASN A 337 2.90 16.76 -26.59
C ASN A 337 3.34 15.97 -25.36
N HIS A 338 3.48 14.64 -25.46
CA HIS A 338 3.64 13.75 -24.30
C HIS A 338 5.09 13.37 -23.97
N SER A 339 5.41 13.29 -22.68
CA SER A 339 6.64 12.72 -22.13
C SER A 339 6.36 11.89 -20.89
N ILE A 340 7.19 10.89 -20.58
CA ILE A 340 7.13 10.06 -19.38
C ILE A 340 8.35 10.38 -18.52
N ARG A 341 8.18 10.48 -17.20
CA ARG A 341 9.31 10.68 -16.28
C ARG A 341 10.18 9.43 -16.24
N ASN A 342 11.49 9.62 -16.17
CA ASN A 342 12.41 8.49 -16.02
C ASN A 342 12.21 7.83 -14.65
N ALA A 343 12.51 6.53 -14.58
CA ALA A 343 12.67 5.83 -13.31
C ALA A 343 13.77 6.49 -12.46
N ALA A 344 13.66 6.37 -11.14
CA ALA A 344 14.79 6.63 -10.26
C ALA A 344 15.88 5.55 -10.44
N ALA A 345 17.06 5.80 -9.87
CA ALA A 345 18.11 4.78 -9.85
C ALA A 345 17.62 3.54 -9.10
N LEU A 346 17.88 2.34 -9.64
CA LEU A 346 17.45 1.10 -9.01
C LEU A 346 18.05 1.00 -7.60
N GLU A 347 17.25 0.77 -6.58
CA GLU A 347 17.70 0.70 -5.19
C GLU A 347 17.91 -0.77 -4.81
N LEU A 348 19.12 -1.25 -5.09
CA LEU A 348 19.54 -2.64 -4.89
C LEU A 348 20.66 -2.73 -3.84
N PRO A 349 20.76 -3.83 -3.09
CA PRO A 349 21.83 -4.01 -2.11
C PRO A 349 23.21 -4.07 -2.79
N ALA A 350 24.25 -3.76 -2.02
CA ALA A 350 25.62 -3.95 -2.47
C ALA A 350 25.87 -5.44 -2.77
N ALA A 351 26.54 -5.71 -3.89
CA ALA A 351 26.90 -7.06 -4.31
C ALA A 351 28.36 -7.35 -3.98
N GLU A 352 28.69 -8.61 -3.71
CA GLU A 352 30.09 -9.06 -3.69
C GLU A 352 30.59 -9.17 -5.14
N LEU A 353 31.52 -8.29 -5.51
CA LEU A 353 32.01 -8.18 -6.88
C LEU A 353 33.43 -8.75 -6.97
N PRO A 354 33.71 -9.65 -7.93
CA PRO A 354 35.02 -10.31 -8.05
C PRO A 354 36.13 -9.34 -8.46
N ILE A 355 35.78 -8.26 -9.15
CA ILE A 355 36.67 -7.18 -9.57
C ILE A 355 36.09 -5.86 -9.08
N GLY A 356 36.93 -4.97 -8.54
CA GLY A 356 36.53 -3.64 -8.14
C GLY A 356 35.80 -2.91 -9.29
N PRO A 357 34.66 -2.26 -9.02
CA PRO A 357 33.81 -1.70 -10.06
C PRO A 357 34.53 -0.67 -10.93
N TYR A 358 35.30 0.26 -10.33
CA TYR A 358 36.05 1.25 -11.11
C TYR A 358 37.11 0.60 -11.98
N THR A 359 37.88 -0.34 -11.42
CA THR A 359 38.94 -1.08 -12.14
C THR A 359 38.37 -1.88 -13.30
N LEU A 360 37.22 -2.54 -13.12
CA LEU A 360 36.54 -3.23 -14.21
C LEU A 360 36.13 -2.23 -15.29
N GLY A 361 35.55 -1.09 -14.93
CA GLY A 361 35.14 -0.06 -15.88
C GLY A 361 36.31 0.50 -16.70
N ALA A 362 37.42 0.82 -16.02
CA ALA A 362 38.63 1.29 -16.66
C ALA A 362 39.26 0.22 -17.59
N TRP A 363 39.21 -1.05 -17.20
CA TRP A 363 39.67 -2.14 -18.06
C TRP A 363 38.73 -2.40 -19.25
N LEU A 364 37.42 -2.27 -19.08
CA LEU A 364 36.47 -2.43 -20.17
C LEU A 364 36.68 -1.38 -21.26
N GLY A 365 37.00 -0.13 -20.88
CA GLY A 365 37.39 0.90 -21.83
C GLY A 365 38.79 0.65 -22.43
N ASP A 366 39.83 1.08 -21.72
CA ASP A 366 41.22 1.10 -22.20
C ASP A 366 41.99 -0.24 -22.09
N GLY A 367 41.33 -1.31 -21.66
CA GLY A 367 41.98 -2.60 -21.41
C GLY A 367 42.26 -3.43 -22.67
N ALA A 368 43.26 -4.30 -22.59
CA ALA A 368 43.53 -5.27 -23.64
C ALA A 368 42.53 -6.44 -23.58
N SER A 369 41.84 -6.74 -24.68
CA SER A 369 40.81 -7.80 -24.68
C SER A 369 41.34 -9.19 -24.28
N ALA A 370 42.63 -9.47 -24.47
CA ALA A 370 43.24 -10.77 -24.15
C ALA A 370 44.03 -10.77 -22.82
N ALA A 371 44.18 -9.64 -22.14
CA ALA A 371 45.06 -9.54 -20.97
C ALA A 371 44.60 -8.52 -19.92
N ALA A 372 44.98 -8.75 -18.67
CA ALA A 372 44.89 -7.81 -17.55
C ALA A 372 45.88 -6.66 -17.71
N ARG A 373 45.70 -5.86 -18.77
CA ARG A 373 46.48 -4.69 -19.11
C ARG A 373 45.57 -3.55 -19.50
N VAL A 374 45.99 -2.32 -19.24
CA VAL A 374 45.32 -1.08 -19.66
C VAL A 374 46.31 -0.18 -20.37
N THR A 375 45.82 0.62 -21.32
CA THR A 375 46.63 1.61 -22.05
C THR A 375 46.14 3.01 -21.70
N ASN A 376 46.81 3.70 -20.79
CA ASN A 376 46.39 5.01 -20.29
C ASN A 376 47.63 5.82 -19.84
N THR A 377 47.48 7.13 -19.67
CA THR A 377 48.54 8.06 -19.21
C THR A 377 48.10 8.98 -18.09
N ASP A 378 46.86 8.86 -17.62
CA ASP A 378 46.24 9.75 -16.64
C ASP A 378 46.46 9.18 -15.23
N ASP A 379 47.27 9.86 -14.42
CA ASP A 379 47.67 9.40 -13.09
C ASP A 379 46.48 9.22 -12.15
N GLU A 380 45.41 10.01 -12.31
CA GLU A 380 44.21 9.89 -11.49
C GLU A 380 43.48 8.54 -11.74
N VAL A 381 43.52 7.99 -12.96
CA VAL A 381 43.00 6.65 -13.25
C VAL A 381 43.80 5.60 -12.49
N PHE A 382 45.13 5.71 -12.49
CA PHE A 382 46.01 4.78 -11.77
C PHE A 382 45.84 4.85 -10.26
N MET A 383 45.66 6.05 -9.71
CA MET A 383 45.38 6.26 -8.29
C MET A 383 44.07 5.58 -7.88
N ARG A 384 43.01 5.70 -8.69
CA ARG A 384 41.71 5.07 -8.41
C ARG A 384 41.75 3.55 -8.51
N ILE A 385 42.44 2.99 -9.51
CA ILE A 385 42.67 1.54 -9.61
C ILE A 385 43.47 1.05 -8.38
N SER A 386 44.48 1.80 -7.95
CA SER A 386 45.27 1.47 -6.75
C SER A 386 44.45 1.58 -5.47
N ALA A 387 43.51 2.52 -5.40
CA ALA A 387 42.60 2.68 -4.25
C ALA A 387 41.65 1.50 -4.08
N GLU A 388 41.28 0.80 -5.17
CA GLU A 388 40.58 -0.49 -5.11
C GLU A 388 41.50 -1.68 -4.78
N GLY A 389 42.79 -1.43 -4.55
CA GLY A 389 43.76 -2.42 -4.07
C GLY A 389 44.60 -3.09 -5.16
N TYR A 390 44.54 -2.64 -6.42
CA TYR A 390 45.29 -3.25 -7.52
C TYR A 390 46.68 -2.61 -7.72
N GLU A 391 47.68 -3.43 -8.01
CA GLU A 391 49.03 -2.96 -8.35
C GLU A 391 49.17 -2.74 -9.86
N LEU A 392 49.62 -1.56 -10.27
CA LEU A 392 49.97 -1.27 -11.67
C LEU A 392 51.47 -1.40 -11.91
N ARG A 393 51.86 -2.13 -12.95
CA ARG A 393 53.26 -2.27 -13.38
C ARG A 393 53.42 -1.88 -14.84
N ALA A 394 54.25 -0.88 -15.11
CA ALA A 394 54.56 -0.43 -16.46
C ALA A 394 55.17 -1.57 -17.29
N VAL A 395 54.64 -1.78 -18.49
CA VAL A 395 55.13 -2.79 -19.45
C VAL A 395 55.93 -2.11 -20.56
N SER A 396 55.32 -1.13 -21.23
CA SER A 396 55.95 -0.38 -22.31
C SER A 396 55.13 0.86 -22.69
N GLY A 397 55.75 2.04 -22.71
CA GLY A 397 55.07 3.30 -23.07
C GLY A 397 53.87 3.57 -22.17
N MET A 398 52.68 3.62 -22.76
CA MET A 398 51.41 3.87 -22.07
C MET A 398 50.72 2.60 -21.55
N VAL A 399 51.35 1.43 -21.70
CA VAL A 399 50.76 0.12 -21.35
C VAL A 399 51.18 -0.31 -19.95
N TYR A 400 50.19 -0.57 -19.10
CA TYR A 400 50.37 -1.04 -17.73
C TYR A 400 49.69 -2.39 -17.54
N SER A 401 50.34 -3.28 -16.79
CA SER A 401 49.76 -4.55 -16.35
C SER A 401 49.17 -4.39 -14.95
N LEU A 402 47.96 -4.93 -14.77
CA LEU A 402 47.19 -4.86 -13.55
C LEU A 402 47.33 -6.17 -12.77
N HIS A 403 47.72 -6.08 -11.50
CA HIS A 403 47.95 -7.24 -10.63
C HIS A 403 47.10 -7.12 -9.37
N LEU A 404 46.66 -8.27 -8.85
CA LEU A 404 46.22 -8.32 -7.46
C LEU A 404 47.41 -7.97 -6.55
N PRO A 405 47.15 -7.37 -5.37
CA PRO A 405 48.22 -7.00 -4.46
C PRO A 405 49.05 -8.24 -4.14
N ALA A 406 50.37 -8.08 -4.12
CA ALA A 406 51.26 -9.20 -3.88
C ALA A 406 50.97 -9.78 -2.50
N GLU A 407 50.43 -11.00 -2.48
CA GLU A 407 50.20 -11.77 -1.26
C GLU A 407 51.55 -12.05 -0.58
N SER A 408 51.94 -11.20 0.37
CA SER A 408 53.19 -11.26 1.09
C SER A 408 53.08 -12.21 2.29
N PHE A 409 52.76 -13.48 2.02
CA PHE A 409 52.75 -14.47 3.08
C PHE A 409 54.16 -14.98 3.34
N VAL A 410 54.59 -14.74 4.57
CA VAL A 410 55.80 -15.30 5.14
C VAL A 410 55.35 -16.24 6.24
N PHE A 411 55.55 -17.55 6.03
CA PHE A 411 55.25 -18.55 7.04
C PHE A 411 56.40 -18.58 8.04
N GLU A 412 56.06 -18.30 9.29
CA GLU A 412 56.97 -18.56 10.41
C GLU A 412 56.85 -20.03 10.80
N GLY A 413 58.00 -20.71 10.77
CA GLY A 413 58.11 -22.11 11.15
C GLY A 413 59.26 -22.28 12.13
N ILE A 414 59.17 -23.34 12.94
CA ILE A 414 60.29 -23.78 13.78
C ILE A 414 61.03 -24.88 13.02
N CYS A 415 62.34 -24.71 12.90
CA CYS A 415 63.21 -25.69 12.30
C CYS A 415 63.14 -27.02 13.08
N VAL A 416 62.66 -28.08 12.44
CA VAL A 416 62.54 -29.42 13.05
C VAL A 416 63.87 -30.10 13.37
N VAL A 417 65.00 -29.52 12.94
CA VAL A 417 66.34 -30.09 13.17
C VAL A 417 67.17 -29.30 14.19
N CYS A 418 67.12 -27.96 14.20
CA CYS A 418 67.91 -27.13 15.13
C CYS A 418 67.07 -26.22 16.05
N GLY A 419 65.74 -26.24 15.95
CA GLY A 419 64.83 -25.48 16.82
C GLY A 419 64.76 -23.97 16.56
N THR A 420 65.56 -23.43 15.63
CA THR A 420 65.56 -22.00 15.29
C THR A 420 64.32 -21.62 14.48
N SER A 421 63.75 -20.44 14.74
CA SER A 421 62.67 -19.88 13.92
C SER A 421 63.19 -19.50 12.54
N PHE A 422 62.36 -19.70 11.52
CA PHE A 422 62.66 -19.31 10.15
C PHE A 422 61.40 -18.81 9.45
N THR A 423 61.62 -17.98 8.43
CA THR A 423 60.58 -17.40 7.60
C THR A 423 60.69 -17.93 6.17
N ASN A 424 59.61 -18.45 5.59
CA ASN A 424 59.61 -18.95 4.21
C ASN A 424 58.30 -18.66 3.46
N LYS A 425 58.39 -18.58 2.13
CA LYS A 425 57.23 -18.40 1.23
C LYS A 425 56.46 -19.70 0.97
N LEU A 426 57.05 -20.86 1.25
CA LEU A 426 56.44 -22.17 1.03
C LEU A 426 56.18 -22.88 2.38
N ARG A 427 54.97 -23.43 2.56
CA ARG A 427 54.52 -24.06 3.83
C ARG A 427 55.23 -25.39 4.14
N GLN A 428 55.74 -26.06 3.12
CA GLN A 428 56.36 -27.38 3.20
C GLN A 428 57.88 -27.34 3.45
N VAL A 429 58.46 -26.15 3.68
CA VAL A 429 59.91 -26.00 3.86
C VAL A 429 60.36 -26.55 5.22
N ARG A 430 61.45 -27.32 5.20
CA ARG A 430 62.10 -27.91 6.39
C ARG A 430 63.55 -27.37 6.41
N THR A 431 63.93 -26.53 7.37
CA THR A 431 65.32 -26.01 7.42
C THR A 431 66.18 -26.82 8.40
N CYS A 432 67.51 -26.93 8.22
CA CYS A 432 68.55 -26.32 9.06
C CYS A 432 69.89 -26.22 8.30
N SER A 433 69.99 -25.60 7.13
CA SER A 433 71.22 -25.82 6.31
C SER A 433 72.56 -25.33 6.93
N GLN A 434 72.53 -24.71 8.11
CA GLN A 434 73.23 -25.17 9.33
C GLN A 434 72.76 -24.37 10.56
N ASN A 435 72.07 -23.23 10.38
CA ASN A 435 71.27 -22.64 11.46
C ASN A 435 69.98 -21.89 11.04
N CYS A 436 69.57 -21.93 9.75
CA CYS A 436 68.21 -21.64 9.19
C CYS A 436 68.20 -21.05 7.75
N GLY A 437 69.22 -21.34 6.91
CA GLY A 437 69.43 -20.70 5.60
C GLY A 437 68.18 -20.52 4.69
N ARG A 438 68.17 -19.42 3.93
CA ARG A 438 67.06 -18.93 3.07
C ARG A 438 66.66 -19.85 1.88
N LYS A 439 67.04 -21.13 1.87
CA LYS A 439 66.80 -22.09 0.76
C LYS A 439 66.07 -23.36 1.25
N ALA A 440 65.04 -23.79 0.53
CA ALA A 440 64.20 -24.94 0.88
C ALA A 440 64.93 -26.29 0.71
N ARG A 441 64.87 -27.19 1.72
CA ARG A 441 65.29 -28.60 1.65
C ARG A 441 64.31 -29.53 2.39
N TYR A 442 64.39 -30.84 2.13
CA TYR A 442 63.47 -31.85 2.66
C TYR A 442 64.24 -33.00 3.35
N THR A 443 64.81 -32.77 4.53
CA THR A 443 65.73 -33.72 5.21
C THR A 443 65.10 -34.58 6.32
N THR A 444 63.80 -34.47 6.56
CA THR A 444 63.08 -35.21 7.64
C THR A 444 61.84 -35.94 7.12
N SER A 445 61.14 -36.69 7.99
CA SER A 445 59.88 -37.40 7.67
C SER A 445 58.82 -36.50 7.01
N PRO A 446 57.91 -37.06 6.19
CA PRO A 446 56.90 -36.27 5.46
C PRO A 446 56.03 -35.41 6.40
N VAL A 447 55.95 -34.10 6.14
CA VAL A 447 54.90 -33.24 6.72
C VAL A 447 53.60 -33.40 5.95
N PRO A 448 52.44 -33.12 6.58
CA PRO A 448 51.16 -33.09 5.88
C PRO A 448 51.22 -32.21 4.63
N SER A 449 50.59 -32.67 3.55
CA SER A 449 50.51 -31.89 2.32
C SER A 449 49.83 -30.55 2.62
N PRO A 450 50.38 -29.42 2.16
CA PRO A 450 49.74 -28.14 2.38
C PRO A 450 48.38 -28.15 1.69
N THR A 451 47.39 -27.53 2.32
CA THR A 451 46.04 -27.39 1.77
C THR A 451 45.85 -26.00 1.20
N CYS A 452 45.04 -25.91 0.14
CA CYS A 452 44.62 -24.65 -0.45
C CYS A 452 43.87 -23.81 0.58
N ILE A 453 44.18 -22.51 0.67
CA ILE A 453 43.48 -21.60 1.58
C ILE A 453 42.01 -21.40 1.21
N ASP A 454 41.66 -21.50 -0.07
CA ASP A 454 40.29 -21.25 -0.52
C ASP A 454 39.41 -22.52 -0.50
N CYS A 455 39.94 -23.69 -0.92
CA CYS A 455 39.14 -24.91 -1.07
C CYS A 455 39.55 -26.08 -0.16
N GLY A 456 40.62 -25.95 0.63
CA GLY A 456 41.08 -27.00 1.57
C GLY A 456 41.70 -28.25 0.93
N VAL A 457 41.71 -28.37 -0.40
CA VAL A 457 42.28 -29.52 -1.12
C VAL A 457 43.82 -29.52 -1.03
N PRO A 458 44.49 -30.69 -0.92
CA PRO A 458 45.95 -30.78 -0.95
C PRO A 458 46.57 -30.14 -2.20
N CYS A 459 47.62 -29.32 -2.02
CA CYS A 459 48.32 -28.62 -3.08
C CYS A 459 49.84 -28.89 -3.04
N SER A 460 50.53 -28.63 -4.14
CA SER A 460 51.97 -28.87 -4.30
C SER A 460 52.87 -27.84 -3.59
N GLY A 461 52.30 -27.00 -2.72
CA GLY A 461 53.06 -26.09 -1.87
C GLY A 461 52.87 -24.58 -2.08
N GLY A 462 51.99 -24.18 -2.99
CA GLY A 462 51.51 -22.80 -3.08
C GLY A 462 50.39 -22.50 -2.08
N LEU A 463 50.04 -21.23 -1.88
CA LEU A 463 48.87 -20.83 -1.09
C LEU A 463 47.56 -21.39 -1.65
N ARG A 464 47.46 -21.42 -2.98
CA ARG A 464 46.29 -21.91 -3.71
C ARG A 464 46.62 -23.14 -4.53
N CYS A 465 45.67 -24.06 -4.65
CA CYS A 465 45.76 -25.13 -5.63
C CYS A 465 45.69 -24.55 -7.06
N GLU A 466 46.09 -25.35 -8.04
CA GLU A 466 46.08 -24.91 -9.44
C GLU A 466 44.68 -24.47 -9.92
N PRO A 467 43.58 -25.18 -9.61
CA PRO A 467 42.22 -24.71 -9.90
C PRO A 467 41.90 -23.32 -9.35
N CYS A 468 42.06 -23.09 -8.03
CA CYS A 468 41.78 -21.78 -7.40
C CYS A 468 42.67 -20.68 -7.96
N ARG A 469 43.94 -20.98 -8.28
CA ARG A 469 44.85 -20.01 -8.90
C ARG A 469 44.40 -19.62 -10.31
N LEU A 470 43.92 -20.57 -11.11
CA LEU A 470 43.42 -20.33 -12.47
C LEU A 470 42.04 -19.66 -12.49
N ASP A 471 41.28 -19.79 -11.41
CA ASP A 471 39.94 -19.24 -11.22
C ASP A 471 39.94 -17.79 -10.70
N HIS A 472 40.68 -17.49 -9.62
CA HIS A 472 40.68 -16.17 -8.97
C HIS A 472 42.05 -15.70 -8.44
N GLY A 473 43.12 -16.48 -8.59
CA GLY A 473 44.44 -16.14 -8.04
C GLY A 473 45.19 -14.99 -8.72
N SER A 474 44.61 -14.35 -9.73
CA SER A 474 45.16 -13.15 -10.39
C SER A 474 44.02 -12.38 -11.07
N LEU A 475 44.22 -11.11 -11.40
CA LEU A 475 43.21 -10.38 -12.17
C LEU A 475 42.97 -11.02 -13.55
N GLN A 476 44.00 -11.57 -14.19
CA GLN A 476 43.84 -12.35 -15.43
C GLN A 476 42.92 -13.56 -15.23
N ALA A 477 43.03 -14.24 -14.08
CA ALA A 477 42.16 -15.37 -13.72
C ALA A 477 40.73 -14.90 -13.51
N LEU A 478 40.52 -13.83 -12.74
CA LEU A 478 39.20 -13.21 -12.52
C LEU A 478 38.53 -12.78 -13.82
N LEU A 479 39.26 -12.13 -14.74
CA LEU A 479 38.75 -11.76 -16.06
C LEU A 479 38.38 -12.99 -16.89
N ARG A 480 39.11 -14.10 -16.77
CA ARG A 480 38.83 -15.35 -17.48
C ARG A 480 37.60 -16.05 -16.91
N SER A 481 37.52 -16.22 -15.59
CA SER A 481 36.41 -16.90 -14.92
C SER A 481 35.08 -16.16 -15.08
N ASN A 482 35.13 -14.83 -15.20
CA ASN A 482 33.97 -14.00 -15.52
C ASN A 482 33.69 -13.86 -17.03
N GLY A 483 34.39 -14.60 -17.90
CA GLY A 483 34.14 -14.61 -19.34
C GLY A 483 34.43 -13.29 -20.07
N LEU A 484 35.27 -12.42 -19.49
CA LEU A 484 35.56 -11.08 -20.00
C LEU A 484 36.67 -11.06 -21.06
N LEU A 485 37.59 -12.02 -21.01
CA LEU A 485 38.68 -12.12 -21.99
C LEU A 485 38.14 -12.49 -23.38
N GLY A 486 38.44 -11.67 -24.38
CA GLY A 486 37.95 -11.81 -25.76
C GLY A 486 36.49 -11.42 -25.96
N ASN A 487 35.75 -11.13 -24.88
CA ASN A 487 34.34 -10.75 -24.89
C ASN A 487 34.10 -9.67 -23.82
N LYS A 488 34.53 -8.44 -24.10
CA LYS A 488 34.30 -7.31 -23.19
C LYS A 488 32.80 -7.02 -23.08
N HIS A 489 32.25 -7.23 -21.90
CA HIS A 489 30.85 -7.02 -21.53
C HIS A 489 30.76 -6.68 -20.03
N ILE A 490 29.63 -6.18 -19.56
CA ILE A 490 29.39 -5.91 -18.13
C ILE A 490 28.65 -7.11 -17.55
N PRO A 491 29.20 -7.84 -16.55
CA PRO A 491 28.49 -8.97 -15.98
C PRO A 491 27.20 -8.53 -15.27
N GLY A 492 26.15 -9.35 -15.34
CA GLY A 492 24.83 -9.02 -14.79
C GLY A 492 24.83 -8.66 -13.30
N THR A 493 25.74 -9.25 -12.52
CA THR A 493 25.94 -8.92 -11.09
C THR A 493 26.31 -7.45 -10.88
N TYR A 494 27.08 -6.86 -11.79
CA TYR A 494 27.42 -5.44 -11.76
C TYR A 494 26.23 -4.55 -12.19
N LEU A 495 25.44 -5.00 -13.17
CA LEU A 495 24.22 -4.30 -13.61
C LEU A 495 23.10 -4.31 -12.56
N ARG A 496 23.20 -5.17 -11.53
CA ARG A 496 22.28 -5.27 -10.39
C ARG A 496 22.94 -4.94 -9.04
N ALA A 497 24.16 -4.43 -9.05
CA ALA A 497 24.88 -4.02 -7.84
C ALA A 497 24.29 -2.74 -7.22
N GLY A 498 24.76 -2.38 -6.01
CA GLY A 498 24.34 -1.16 -5.35
C GLY A 498 24.63 0.10 -6.19
N ILE A 499 23.88 1.18 -5.94
CA ILE A 499 24.00 2.44 -6.70
C ILE A 499 25.44 2.96 -6.73
N ALA A 500 26.15 2.91 -5.60
CA ALA A 500 27.55 3.34 -5.50
C ALA A 500 28.46 2.50 -6.42
N GLN A 501 28.36 1.17 -6.36
CA GLN A 501 29.16 0.26 -7.18
C GLN A 501 28.90 0.46 -8.68
N ARG A 502 27.65 0.69 -9.08
CA ARG A 502 27.31 1.00 -10.48
C ARG A 502 27.84 2.37 -10.93
N ARG A 503 27.85 3.37 -10.04
CA ARG A 503 28.47 4.68 -10.32
C ARG A 503 29.98 4.57 -10.48
N ASP A 504 30.66 3.79 -9.65
CA ASP A 504 32.11 3.57 -9.76
C ASP A 504 32.46 2.86 -11.06
N LEU A 505 31.68 1.85 -11.45
CA LEU A 505 31.83 1.17 -12.75
C LEU A 505 31.65 2.13 -13.93
N LEU A 506 30.59 2.94 -13.88
CA LEU A 506 30.34 3.95 -14.92
C LEU A 506 31.49 4.97 -14.97
N ALA A 507 32.00 5.40 -13.83
CA ALA A 507 33.13 6.32 -13.77
C ALA A 507 34.39 5.75 -14.43
N GLY A 508 34.72 4.47 -14.19
CA GLY A 508 35.85 3.82 -14.85
C GLY A 508 35.72 3.77 -16.39
N LEU A 509 34.51 3.46 -16.89
CA LEU A 509 34.21 3.46 -18.32
C LEU A 509 34.32 4.88 -18.93
N LEU A 510 33.81 5.89 -18.21
CA LEU A 510 33.79 7.26 -18.69
C LEU A 510 35.13 7.98 -18.56
N ASP A 511 35.95 7.61 -17.58
CA ASP A 511 37.27 8.19 -17.38
C ASP A 511 38.26 7.74 -18.46
N THR A 512 38.05 6.56 -19.03
CA THR A 512 38.81 6.03 -20.16
C THR A 512 38.23 6.53 -21.49
N ASP A 513 37.05 6.05 -21.88
CA ASP A 513 36.45 6.28 -23.21
C ASP A 513 35.32 7.34 -23.23
N GLY A 514 35.01 7.94 -22.07
CA GLY A 514 33.97 8.96 -21.96
C GLY A 514 34.47 10.38 -22.27
N THR A 515 33.62 11.18 -22.90
CA THR A 515 33.88 12.60 -23.19
C THR A 515 32.69 13.48 -22.82
N VAL A 516 32.95 14.77 -22.60
CA VAL A 516 31.92 15.79 -22.40
C VAL A 516 31.80 16.59 -23.69
N THR A 517 30.62 16.55 -24.30
CA THR A 517 30.30 17.33 -25.51
C THR A 517 30.32 18.84 -25.24
N SER A 518 30.31 19.65 -26.30
CA SER A 518 30.17 21.11 -26.17
C SER A 518 28.84 21.54 -25.52
N SER A 519 27.79 20.71 -25.62
CA SER A 519 26.50 20.92 -24.97
C SER A 519 26.43 20.45 -23.51
N GLY A 520 27.54 19.95 -22.96
CA GLY A 520 27.61 19.43 -21.60
C GLY A 520 26.98 18.04 -21.41
N CYS A 521 26.62 17.34 -22.49
CA CYS A 521 26.20 15.93 -22.42
C CYS A 521 27.41 15.01 -22.34
N VAL A 522 27.27 13.91 -21.63
CA VAL A 522 28.25 12.83 -21.51
C VAL A 522 28.10 11.89 -22.70
N GLN A 523 29.21 11.56 -23.33
CA GLN A 523 29.29 10.61 -24.44
C GLN A 523 30.25 9.49 -24.14
N PHE A 524 29.80 8.26 -24.39
CA PHE A 524 30.64 7.06 -24.37
C PHE A 524 30.58 6.43 -25.76
N ALA A 525 31.74 6.15 -26.36
CA ALA A 525 31.83 5.62 -27.71
C ALA A 525 32.67 4.34 -27.71
N VAL A 526 32.12 3.27 -28.27
CA VAL A 526 32.77 1.95 -28.29
C VAL A 526 32.42 1.19 -29.56
N THR A 527 33.31 0.30 -30.00
CA THR A 527 33.09 -0.52 -31.21
C THR A 527 32.41 -1.87 -30.94
N SER A 528 32.41 -2.32 -29.67
CA SER A 528 31.67 -3.51 -29.26
C SER A 528 30.20 -3.17 -29.03
N ARG A 529 29.31 -3.76 -29.84
CA ARG A 529 27.85 -3.60 -29.66
C ARG A 529 27.38 -4.10 -28.30
N HIS A 530 27.88 -5.25 -27.85
CA HIS A 530 27.51 -5.85 -26.58
C HIS A 530 27.87 -4.93 -25.41
N LEU A 531 29.11 -4.42 -25.37
CA LEU A 531 29.53 -3.47 -24.33
C LEU A 531 28.74 -2.16 -24.37
N ALA A 532 28.36 -1.70 -25.57
CA ALA A 532 27.52 -0.52 -25.73
C ALA A 532 26.10 -0.76 -25.17
N GLU A 533 25.48 -1.91 -25.44
CA GLU A 533 24.16 -2.27 -24.91
C GLU A 533 24.20 -2.43 -23.39
N ASP A 534 25.24 -3.05 -22.84
CA ASP A 534 25.44 -3.19 -21.39
C ASP A 534 25.66 -1.85 -20.69
N THR A 535 26.48 -0.98 -21.28
CA THR A 535 26.72 0.37 -20.76
C THR A 535 25.44 1.19 -20.82
N ARG A 536 24.61 0.98 -21.85
CA ARG A 536 23.29 1.61 -21.95
C ARG A 536 22.38 1.14 -20.83
N GLU A 537 22.33 -0.16 -20.53
CA GLU A 537 21.59 -0.69 -19.38
C GLU A 537 22.12 -0.14 -18.06
N LEU A 538 23.44 -0.10 -17.86
CA LEU A 538 24.07 0.48 -16.67
C LEU A 538 23.61 1.93 -16.45
N VAL A 539 23.66 2.75 -17.49
CA VAL A 539 23.24 4.15 -17.45
C VAL A 539 21.73 4.27 -17.16
N HIS A 540 20.89 3.42 -17.76
CA HIS A 540 19.46 3.39 -17.46
C HIS A 540 19.15 2.95 -16.02
N SER A 541 19.89 1.97 -15.50
CA SER A 541 19.72 1.48 -14.13
C SER A 541 20.05 2.56 -13.08
N LEU A 542 20.83 3.57 -13.45
CA LEU A 542 21.12 4.75 -12.61
C LEU A 542 20.08 5.87 -12.76
N GLY A 543 18.97 5.62 -13.48
CA GLY A 543 17.86 6.56 -13.68
C GLY A 543 18.07 7.54 -14.84
N TYR A 544 19.18 7.42 -15.59
CA TYR A 544 19.46 8.29 -16.72
C TYR A 544 18.79 7.78 -17.98
N ARG A 545 18.52 8.68 -18.93
CA ARG A 545 18.14 8.31 -20.30
C ARG A 545 19.30 8.47 -21.26
N THR A 546 19.34 7.63 -22.27
CA THR A 546 20.41 7.63 -23.28
C THR A 546 19.85 8.01 -24.65
N GLY A 547 20.67 8.60 -25.50
CA GLY A 547 20.54 8.57 -26.95
C GLY A 547 21.51 7.54 -27.51
N TRP A 548 21.20 7.01 -28.68
CA TRP A 548 21.99 6.01 -29.40
C TRP A 548 22.31 6.52 -30.80
N SER A 549 23.57 6.46 -31.21
CA SER A 549 23.95 6.70 -32.60
C SER A 549 25.02 5.72 -33.06
N GLU A 550 24.95 5.38 -34.34
CA GLU A 550 25.89 4.47 -34.99
C GLU A 550 26.62 5.21 -36.10
N LYS A 551 27.95 5.05 -36.14
CA LYS A 551 28.79 5.65 -37.18
C LYS A 551 29.76 4.61 -37.71
N ARG A 552 29.86 4.49 -39.03
CA ARG A 552 30.91 3.69 -39.65
C ARG A 552 32.28 4.32 -39.38
N VAL A 553 33.22 3.49 -38.93
CA VAL A 553 34.61 3.85 -38.63
C VAL A 553 35.55 2.86 -39.30
N ASN A 554 36.82 3.24 -39.45
CA ASN A 554 37.83 2.35 -40.01
C ASN A 554 38.16 1.24 -39.00
N GLY A 555 37.54 0.07 -39.17
CA GLY A 555 37.81 -1.13 -38.39
C GLY A 555 38.58 -2.18 -39.20
N HIS A 556 39.26 -3.09 -38.51
CA HIS A 556 39.94 -4.24 -39.12
C HIS A 556 38.96 -5.35 -39.54
N THR A 557 37.81 -5.41 -38.88
CA THR A 557 36.70 -6.35 -39.12
C THR A 557 35.38 -5.60 -39.24
N GLU A 558 34.34 -6.24 -39.77
CA GLU A 558 32.99 -5.67 -39.84
C GLU A 558 32.44 -5.28 -38.46
N GLN A 559 32.65 -6.14 -37.45
CA GLN A 559 32.26 -5.87 -36.06
C GLN A 559 32.99 -4.66 -35.45
N SER A 560 34.23 -4.37 -35.87
CA SER A 560 35.00 -3.20 -35.41
C SER A 560 34.81 -1.95 -36.29
N SER A 561 34.06 -2.07 -37.39
CA SER A 561 33.85 -0.99 -38.37
C SER A 561 32.62 -0.14 -38.06
N THR A 562 31.94 -0.41 -36.95
CA THR A 562 30.81 0.37 -36.45
C THR A 562 31.14 0.86 -35.04
N CYS A 563 31.03 2.16 -34.84
CA CYS A 563 31.15 2.80 -33.54
C CYS A 563 29.75 3.11 -33.02
N TYR A 564 29.45 2.63 -31.81
CA TYR A 564 28.23 2.86 -31.06
C TYR A 564 28.48 3.97 -30.05
N THR A 565 27.73 5.06 -30.16
CA THR A 565 27.85 6.22 -29.27
C THR A 565 26.60 6.34 -28.41
N ILE A 566 26.80 6.27 -27.09
CA ILE A 566 25.79 6.48 -26.07
C ILE A 566 25.93 7.91 -25.57
N THR A 567 24.88 8.71 -25.68
CA THR A 567 24.87 10.09 -25.18
C THR A 567 23.84 10.24 -24.08
N PHE A 568 24.22 10.75 -22.91
CA PHE A 568 23.26 11.05 -21.85
C PHE A 568 23.59 12.36 -21.15
N ALA A 569 22.63 12.89 -20.40
CA ALA A 569 22.79 14.13 -19.66
C ALA A 569 22.39 13.90 -18.20
N THR A 570 23.19 14.42 -17.28
CA THR A 570 22.98 14.28 -15.84
C THR A 570 23.65 15.43 -15.11
N ASP A 571 23.17 15.75 -13.91
CA ASP A 571 23.82 16.69 -12.98
C ASP A 571 24.64 15.95 -11.91
N ASP A 572 24.56 14.62 -11.90
CA ASP A 572 25.33 13.78 -11.00
C ASP A 572 26.81 13.75 -11.41
N VAL A 573 27.67 13.52 -10.42
CA VAL A 573 29.09 13.26 -10.63
C VAL A 573 29.25 11.85 -11.19
N VAL A 574 29.47 11.74 -12.50
CA VAL A 574 29.64 10.45 -13.21
C VAL A 574 31.06 10.16 -13.67
N PHE A 575 31.95 11.16 -13.65
CA PHE A 575 33.38 10.97 -13.92
C PHE A 575 34.13 10.82 -12.60
N GLY A 576 35.19 10.01 -12.58
CA GLY A 576 36.15 9.99 -11.49
C GLY A 576 37.23 11.05 -11.65
N LEU A 577 37.59 11.40 -12.89
CA LEU A 577 38.66 12.36 -13.19
C LEU A 577 38.24 13.80 -12.90
N THR A 578 39.04 14.49 -12.07
CA THR A 578 38.80 15.88 -11.66
C THR A 578 38.66 16.81 -12.86
N ARG A 579 39.52 16.67 -13.88
CA ARG A 579 39.43 17.47 -15.11
C ARG A 579 38.11 17.27 -15.86
N LYS A 580 37.60 16.02 -15.93
CA LYS A 580 36.36 15.70 -16.65
C LYS A 580 35.14 16.13 -15.83
N GLN A 581 35.20 16.02 -14.50
CA GLN A 581 34.18 16.56 -13.59
C GLN A 581 34.06 18.08 -13.72
N LEU A 582 35.18 18.81 -13.68
CA LEU A 582 35.19 20.27 -13.87
C LEU A 582 34.65 20.64 -15.25
N LEU A 583 35.10 19.97 -16.31
CA LEU A 583 34.61 20.19 -17.66
C LEU A 583 33.10 19.93 -17.80
N HIS A 584 32.59 18.86 -17.17
CA HIS A 584 31.16 18.53 -17.14
C HIS A 584 30.37 19.62 -16.43
N LYS A 585 30.87 20.09 -15.28
CA LYS A 585 30.25 21.16 -14.48
C LYS A 585 30.26 22.50 -15.21
N GLU A 586 31.36 22.87 -15.86
CA GLU A 586 31.49 24.10 -16.66
C GLU A 586 30.54 24.12 -17.85
N ARG A 587 30.42 22.98 -18.56
CA ARG A 587 29.57 22.88 -19.76
C ARG A 587 28.10 22.57 -19.45
N GLY A 588 27.77 22.15 -18.22
CA GLY A 588 26.45 21.67 -17.79
C GLY A 588 25.35 22.74 -17.63
N ALA A 589 25.64 24.01 -17.92
CA ALA A 589 24.88 25.19 -17.50
C ALA A 589 23.45 25.38 -18.05
N ARG A 590 22.88 24.45 -18.83
CA ARG A 590 21.48 24.53 -19.28
C ARG A 590 20.72 23.23 -18.98
N ALA A 591 19.97 23.24 -17.88
CA ALA A 591 18.99 22.20 -17.56
C ALA A 591 17.96 22.10 -18.69
N THR A 592 18.00 21.00 -19.45
CA THR A 592 17.01 20.70 -20.47
C THR A 592 15.97 19.73 -19.89
N PRO A 593 14.66 19.94 -20.07
CA PRO A 593 13.62 19.04 -19.54
C PRO A 593 13.71 17.61 -20.09
N LYS A 594 14.48 17.39 -21.16
CA LYS A 594 14.88 16.07 -21.66
C LYS A 594 15.76 15.27 -20.69
N ARG A 595 16.28 15.84 -19.60
CA ARG A 595 17.16 15.11 -18.66
C ARG A 595 16.40 14.11 -17.79
N THR A 596 15.23 14.50 -17.30
CA THR A 596 14.43 13.72 -16.34
C THR A 596 13.22 13.03 -16.98
N GLN A 597 13.06 13.17 -18.30
CA GLN A 597 11.87 12.72 -19.03
C GLN A 597 12.22 12.18 -20.44
N ARG A 598 11.52 11.14 -20.88
CA ARG A 598 11.51 10.60 -22.25
C ARG A 598 10.28 11.11 -22.99
N PHE A 599 10.43 11.53 -24.24
CA PHE A 599 9.30 12.03 -25.04
C PHE A 599 8.75 10.91 -25.91
N ILE A 600 7.42 10.85 -26.04
CA ILE A 600 6.77 9.93 -26.98
C ILE A 600 6.82 10.59 -28.36
N THR A 601 7.46 9.92 -29.31
CA THR A 601 7.72 10.45 -30.66
C THR A 601 6.77 9.91 -31.72
N SER A 602 6.27 8.70 -31.49
CA SER A 602 5.39 7.96 -32.39
C SER A 602 4.52 7.00 -31.57
N VAL A 603 3.25 6.90 -31.94
CA VAL A 603 2.33 5.84 -31.47
C VAL A 603 1.61 5.34 -32.71
N ARG A 604 1.90 4.11 -33.13
CA ARG A 604 1.39 3.54 -34.38
C ARG A 604 0.58 2.29 -34.09
N PRO A 605 -0.61 2.12 -34.69
CA PRO A 605 -1.32 0.85 -34.57
C PRO A 605 -0.48 -0.26 -35.20
N VAL A 606 -0.45 -1.42 -34.55
CA VAL A 606 0.20 -2.64 -35.03
C VAL A 606 -0.79 -3.79 -35.04
N GLU A 607 -0.42 -4.88 -35.72
CA GLU A 607 -1.20 -6.11 -35.65
C GLU A 607 -1.35 -6.54 -34.18
N SER A 608 -2.53 -7.03 -33.82
CA SER A 608 -2.82 -7.46 -32.46
C SER A 608 -1.84 -8.55 -32.02
N VAL A 609 -1.02 -8.25 -31.01
CA VAL A 609 -0.17 -9.23 -30.36
C VAL A 609 -0.81 -9.76 -29.06
N PRO A 610 -0.42 -10.96 -28.59
CA PRO A 610 -0.76 -11.40 -27.24
C PRO A 610 -0.21 -10.42 -26.19
N VAL A 611 -1.06 -10.01 -25.25
CA VAL A 611 -0.70 -9.04 -24.21
C VAL A 611 -1.14 -9.53 -22.82
N LYS A 612 -0.44 -9.10 -21.77
CA LYS A 612 -0.70 -9.49 -20.39
C LYS A 612 -0.44 -8.31 -19.46
N CYS A 613 -1.09 -8.31 -18.30
CA CYS A 613 -0.98 -7.26 -17.30
C CYS A 613 -0.55 -7.86 -15.94
N ILE A 614 0.15 -7.07 -15.13
CA ILE A 614 0.52 -7.42 -13.76
C ILE A 614 0.15 -6.30 -12.78
N GLN A 615 -0.04 -6.65 -11.51
CA GLN A 615 -0.18 -5.72 -10.40
C GLN A 615 0.93 -6.00 -9.39
N ILE A 616 1.48 -4.92 -8.84
CA ILE A 616 2.54 -4.94 -7.83
C ILE A 616 2.00 -4.51 -6.46
N ALA A 617 2.64 -4.96 -5.38
CA ALA A 617 2.32 -4.57 -4.00
C ALA A 617 2.70 -3.12 -3.65
N HIS A 618 3.48 -2.45 -4.52
CA HIS A 618 4.01 -1.12 -4.27
C HIS A 618 2.93 -0.03 -4.28
N GLY A 619 2.95 0.89 -3.29
CA GLY A 619 1.92 1.93 -3.10
C GLY A 619 1.83 2.99 -4.20
N SER A 620 2.80 3.06 -5.12
CA SER A 620 2.70 3.91 -6.32
C SER A 620 1.92 3.24 -7.46
N HIS A 621 1.76 1.92 -7.41
CA HIS A 621 1.28 1.06 -8.48
C HIS A 621 2.01 1.23 -9.82
N LEU A 622 3.19 1.87 -9.82
CA LEU A 622 4.04 2.05 -10.99
C LEU A 622 5.17 1.02 -11.01
N TYR A 623 5.16 0.11 -11.99
CA TYR A 623 6.27 -0.80 -12.27
C TYR A 623 7.01 -0.41 -13.55
N LEU A 624 8.27 -0.85 -13.64
CA LEU A 624 9.14 -0.58 -14.77
C LEU A 624 8.93 -1.62 -15.88
N ALA A 625 8.84 -1.16 -17.13
CA ALA A 625 8.71 -2.02 -18.31
C ALA A 625 9.71 -1.63 -19.41
N GLY A 626 10.14 -2.62 -20.19
CA GLY A 626 11.12 -2.50 -21.26
C GLY A 626 12.56 -2.32 -20.78
N ARG A 627 13.51 -2.47 -21.71
CA ARG A 627 14.95 -2.29 -21.45
C ARG A 627 15.37 -0.84 -21.12
N SER A 628 14.44 0.10 -21.25
CA SER A 628 14.61 1.51 -20.86
C SER A 628 13.95 1.87 -19.52
N PHE A 629 13.39 0.90 -18.79
CA PHE A 629 12.82 1.10 -17.44
C PHE A 629 11.70 2.17 -17.42
N ILE A 630 10.59 1.93 -18.11
CA ILE A 630 9.50 2.89 -18.30
C ILE A 630 8.32 2.62 -17.32
N PRO A 631 7.84 3.60 -16.50
CA PRO A 631 6.72 3.43 -15.53
C PRO A 631 5.25 3.38 -16.08
N THR A 632 4.30 2.62 -15.47
CA THR A 632 2.86 2.40 -15.90
C THR A 632 1.81 2.14 -14.73
N HIS A 633 0.45 2.34 -14.82
CA HIS A 633 -0.55 2.63 -13.67
C HIS A 633 -1.78 1.64 -13.36
N ASN A 634 -2.74 1.81 -12.34
CA ASN A 634 -4.05 1.04 -11.94
C ASN A 634 -5.34 1.87 -11.38
N SER A 635 -6.69 1.54 -11.55
CA SER A 635 -7.97 2.33 -11.12
C SER A 635 -9.30 1.55 -10.68
N THR A 636 -10.32 2.16 -9.95
CA THR A 636 -11.48 1.55 -9.14
C THR A 636 -12.97 2.13 -9.25
N PHE A 637 -14.05 1.35 -8.92
CA PHE A 637 -15.56 1.60 -9.08
C PHE A 637 -16.35 2.16 -7.86
N ALA A 638 -15.98 1.85 -6.61
CA ALA A 638 -16.83 2.17 -5.43
C ALA A 638 -16.94 3.67 -5.09
N LEU A 639 -16.11 4.51 -5.69
CA LEU A 639 -16.09 5.95 -5.45
C LEU A 639 -17.33 6.66 -6.00
N ASP A 640 -18.00 6.10 -7.00
CA ASP A 640 -19.23 6.69 -7.54
C ASP A 640 -20.41 6.60 -6.59
N TRP A 641 -20.49 5.55 -5.77
CA TRP A 641 -21.54 5.40 -4.75
C TRP A 641 -21.35 6.40 -3.60
N ALA A 642 -20.09 6.57 -3.17
CA ALA A 642 -19.73 7.58 -2.17
C ALA A 642 -20.16 8.99 -2.60
N ARG A 643 -19.94 9.28 -3.89
CA ARG A 643 -20.29 10.56 -4.53
C ARG A 643 -21.80 10.78 -4.57
N SER A 644 -22.58 9.78 -5.00
CA SER A 644 -24.04 9.90 -5.04
C SER A 644 -24.62 10.14 -3.63
N ALA A 645 -24.27 9.30 -2.66
CA ALA A 645 -24.80 9.40 -1.30
C ALA A 645 -24.47 10.75 -0.65
N ALA A 646 -23.20 11.14 -0.63
CA ALA A 646 -22.78 12.34 0.09
C ALA A 646 -23.03 13.63 -0.68
N ILE A 647 -22.71 13.69 -1.98
CA ILE A 647 -22.72 14.95 -2.74
C ILE A 647 -24.09 15.21 -3.37
N THR A 648 -24.77 14.17 -3.88
CA THR A 648 -26.10 14.36 -4.50
C THR A 648 -27.23 14.37 -3.47
N HIS A 649 -27.13 13.51 -2.46
CA HIS A 649 -28.23 13.28 -1.50
C HIS A 649 -27.92 13.75 -0.07
N ASN A 650 -26.77 14.40 0.15
CA ASN A 650 -26.37 14.96 1.44
C ASN A 650 -26.41 13.96 2.60
N MET A 651 -26.09 12.70 2.32
CA MET A 651 -26.07 11.61 3.31
C MET A 651 -24.65 11.34 3.79
N ALA A 652 -24.44 11.40 5.10
CA ALA A 652 -23.12 11.26 5.70
C ALA A 652 -22.47 9.92 5.31
N THR A 653 -21.30 9.99 4.66
CA THR A 653 -20.61 8.82 4.10
C THR A 653 -19.15 8.83 4.52
N VAL A 654 -18.60 7.68 4.88
CA VAL A 654 -17.16 7.52 5.16
C VAL A 654 -16.51 6.52 4.21
N VAL A 655 -15.33 6.87 3.68
CA VAL A 655 -14.49 6.01 2.85
C VAL A 655 -13.20 5.72 3.60
N PHE A 656 -13.00 4.46 3.97
CA PHE A 656 -11.73 3.94 4.47
C PHE A 656 -10.91 3.42 3.30
N SER A 657 -9.83 4.14 3.00
CA SER A 657 -8.96 3.84 1.89
C SER A 657 -7.64 3.29 2.40
N LEU A 658 -7.47 1.98 2.26
CA LEU A 658 -6.26 1.25 2.64
C LEU A 658 -5.25 1.18 1.48
N GLU A 659 -5.68 1.49 0.25
CA GLU A 659 -4.84 1.46 -0.96
C GLU A 659 -4.48 2.87 -1.48
N MET A 660 -5.41 3.84 -1.45
CA MET A 660 -5.21 5.17 -2.03
C MET A 660 -5.09 6.29 -0.97
N GLY A 661 -4.25 7.29 -1.23
CA GLY A 661 -4.15 8.48 -0.37
C GLY A 661 -5.33 9.46 -0.52
N ARG A 662 -5.64 10.24 0.53
CA ARG A 662 -6.79 11.16 0.58
C ARG A 662 -6.83 12.18 -0.57
N ASN A 663 -5.67 12.72 -0.96
CA ASN A 663 -5.57 13.70 -2.04
C ASN A 663 -5.89 13.08 -3.40
N GLU A 664 -5.52 11.82 -3.58
CA GLU A 664 -5.81 11.11 -4.82
C GLU A 664 -7.30 10.85 -4.95
N LEU A 665 -7.93 10.40 -3.86
CA LEU A 665 -9.37 10.19 -3.78
C LEU A 665 -10.17 11.48 -4.02
N ALA A 666 -9.78 12.58 -3.37
CA ALA A 666 -10.44 13.87 -3.53
C ALA A 666 -10.43 14.34 -5.00
N MET A 667 -9.31 14.14 -5.71
CA MET A 667 -9.24 14.49 -7.14
C MET A 667 -10.13 13.59 -8.00
N ARG A 668 -10.22 12.29 -7.70
CA ARG A 668 -11.11 11.36 -8.42
C ARG A 668 -12.58 11.72 -8.21
N LEU A 669 -12.97 12.05 -6.98
CA LEU A 669 -14.31 12.51 -6.64
C LEU A 669 -14.67 13.82 -7.35
N LEU A 670 -13.76 14.80 -7.34
CA LEU A 670 -13.96 16.08 -8.03
C LEU A 670 -14.08 15.88 -9.55
N SER A 671 -13.35 14.92 -10.13
CA SER A 671 -13.43 14.58 -11.55
C SER A 671 -14.76 13.99 -11.94
N ALA A 672 -15.18 12.97 -11.20
CA ALA A 672 -16.42 12.26 -11.43
C ALA A 672 -17.63 13.20 -11.27
N GLU A 673 -17.60 14.09 -10.27
CA GLU A 673 -18.68 15.02 -9.96
C GLU A 673 -18.73 16.20 -10.95
N ALA A 674 -17.61 16.85 -11.22
CA ALA A 674 -17.59 18.00 -12.11
C ALA A 674 -17.72 17.59 -13.59
N THR A 675 -17.67 16.29 -13.92
CA THR A 675 -17.50 15.76 -15.29
C THR A 675 -16.35 16.44 -16.02
N ILE A 676 -15.32 16.76 -15.24
CA ILE A 676 -14.08 17.33 -15.73
C ILE A 676 -13.10 16.18 -15.71
N SER A 677 -12.35 16.04 -16.80
CA SER A 677 -11.39 14.96 -16.92
C SER A 677 -10.49 14.94 -15.68
N LEU A 678 -10.27 13.77 -15.07
CA LEU A 678 -9.41 13.66 -13.87
C LEU A 678 -8.04 14.21 -14.17
N GLN A 679 -7.67 14.01 -15.42
CA GLN A 679 -6.66 14.71 -16.14
C GLN A 679 -6.75 16.24 -15.87
N ASP A 680 -7.71 16.95 -16.46
CA ASP A 680 -7.81 18.42 -16.42
C ASP A 680 -7.75 19.00 -14.99
N LEU A 681 -8.30 18.31 -14.00
CA LEU A 681 -8.24 18.70 -12.58
C LEU A 681 -6.85 18.56 -11.97
N ARG A 682 -6.19 17.40 -12.14
CA ARG A 682 -4.79 17.21 -11.71
C ARG A 682 -3.88 18.24 -12.36
N LYS A 683 -4.20 18.62 -13.60
CA LYS A 683 -3.48 19.60 -14.40
C LYS A 683 -3.86 21.06 -14.17
N GLY A 684 -4.88 21.42 -13.40
CA GLY A 684 -5.32 22.82 -13.34
C GLY A 684 -5.50 23.50 -14.72
N THR A 685 -5.66 22.74 -15.81
CA THR A 685 -5.93 23.22 -17.20
C THR A 685 -7.41 23.42 -17.41
N VAL A 686 -8.06 23.76 -16.32
CA VAL A 686 -9.47 24.00 -16.21
C VAL A 686 -9.72 25.27 -17.00
N LYS A 687 -10.48 25.16 -18.08
CA LYS A 687 -10.93 26.31 -18.86
C LYS A 687 -11.80 27.22 -17.98
N ASP A 688 -11.95 28.49 -18.32
CA ASP A 688 -12.69 29.44 -17.47
C ASP A 688 -14.15 28.98 -17.19
N ASP A 689 -14.79 28.32 -18.14
CA ASP A 689 -16.11 27.68 -17.99
C ASP A 689 -16.07 26.44 -17.07
N GLN A 690 -14.97 25.69 -17.10
CA GLN A 690 -14.75 24.58 -16.18
C GLN A 690 -14.38 25.07 -14.76
N TRP A 691 -13.78 26.26 -14.60
CA TRP A 691 -13.46 26.82 -13.28
C TRP A 691 -14.72 27.19 -12.54
N SER A 692 -15.72 27.71 -13.26
CA SER A 692 -17.06 27.89 -12.70
C SER A 692 -17.65 26.56 -12.25
N LYS A 693 -17.55 25.49 -13.07
CA LYS A 693 -18.00 24.14 -12.68
C LYS A 693 -17.26 23.63 -11.44
N ILE A 694 -15.94 23.78 -11.37
CA ILE A 694 -15.15 23.39 -10.19
C ILE A 694 -15.55 24.18 -8.97
N ALA A 695 -15.70 25.50 -9.07
CA ALA A 695 -16.06 26.33 -7.93
C ALA A 695 -17.45 25.94 -7.40
N THR A 696 -18.40 25.70 -8.30
CA THR A 696 -19.74 25.19 -7.94
C THR A 696 -19.66 23.79 -7.32
N THR A 697 -18.91 22.87 -7.92
CA THR A 697 -18.75 21.50 -7.42
C THR A 697 -17.98 21.46 -6.10
N MET A 698 -16.93 22.27 -5.92
CA MET A 698 -16.19 22.38 -4.67
C MET A 698 -17.05 22.92 -3.54
N GLY A 699 -17.92 23.90 -3.81
CA GLY A 699 -18.92 24.35 -2.84
C GLY A 699 -19.79 23.18 -2.38
N LYS A 700 -20.40 22.45 -3.34
CA LYS A 700 -21.21 21.26 -3.04
C LYS A 700 -20.45 20.17 -2.30
N MET A 701 -19.20 19.89 -2.67
CA MET A 701 -18.36 18.87 -2.03
C MET A 701 -17.92 19.27 -0.63
N ASN A 702 -17.67 20.56 -0.38
CA ASN A 702 -17.27 21.07 0.92
C ASN A 702 -18.43 21.06 1.92
N ASP A 703 -19.65 21.28 1.42
CA ASP A 703 -20.87 21.20 2.23
C ASP A 703 -21.36 19.74 2.41
N ALA A 704 -20.92 18.82 1.53
CA ALA A 704 -21.29 17.42 1.58
C ALA A 704 -20.62 16.69 2.76
N PRO A 705 -21.36 15.84 3.50
CA PRO A 705 -20.84 15.10 4.65
C PRO A 705 -20.04 13.85 4.22
N LEU A 706 -18.98 14.03 3.42
CA LEU A 706 -18.10 12.97 2.95
C LEU A 706 -16.77 12.95 3.73
N PHE A 707 -16.52 11.88 4.47
CA PHE A 707 -15.32 11.68 5.28
C PHE A 707 -14.37 10.67 4.62
N ILE A 708 -13.08 10.97 4.58
CA ILE A 708 -12.04 10.08 4.01
C ILE A 708 -11.00 9.80 5.08
N ASP A 709 -10.66 8.52 5.26
CA ASP A 709 -9.60 8.08 6.15
C ASP A 709 -8.61 7.18 5.39
N ASP A 710 -7.37 7.64 5.27
CA ASP A 710 -6.26 6.97 4.57
C ASP A 710 -5.18 6.44 5.52
N SER A 711 -5.51 6.23 6.80
CA SER A 711 -4.54 5.72 7.78
C SER A 711 -4.14 4.28 7.44
N PRO A 712 -2.83 3.96 7.36
CA PRO A 712 -2.36 2.61 7.04
C PRO A 712 -2.63 1.63 8.19
N ASN A 713 -2.76 0.34 7.87
CA ASN A 713 -2.85 -0.78 8.83
C ASN A 713 -3.96 -0.67 9.89
N MET A 714 -5.09 -0.04 9.55
CA MET A 714 -6.18 0.19 10.50
C MET A 714 -6.84 -1.11 10.97
N SER A 715 -7.03 -1.25 12.28
CA SER A 715 -7.75 -2.39 12.85
C SER A 715 -9.28 -2.21 12.73
N LEU A 716 -10.02 -3.31 12.77
CA LEU A 716 -11.49 -3.23 12.73
C LEU A 716 -12.08 -2.51 13.95
N MET A 717 -11.41 -2.57 15.11
CA MET A 717 -11.82 -1.83 16.30
C MET A 717 -11.72 -0.32 16.09
N GLU A 718 -10.66 0.15 15.44
CA GLU A 718 -10.49 1.56 15.09
C GLU A 718 -11.54 2.02 14.07
N ILE A 719 -11.79 1.21 13.04
CA ILE A 719 -12.85 1.47 12.05
C ILE A 719 -14.20 1.61 12.76
N ARG A 720 -14.55 0.66 13.63
CA ARG A 720 -15.79 0.68 14.41
C ARG A 720 -15.89 1.91 15.30
N ALA A 721 -14.83 2.27 16.02
CA ALA A 721 -14.81 3.45 16.88
C ALA A 721 -15.00 4.76 16.08
N LYS A 722 -14.34 4.89 14.92
CA LYS A 722 -14.48 6.04 14.01
C LYS A 722 -15.89 6.11 13.43
N CYS A 723 -16.45 5.00 12.98
CA CYS A 723 -17.83 4.93 12.48
C CYS A 723 -18.86 5.30 13.56
N ARG A 724 -18.71 4.80 14.79
CA ARG A 724 -19.57 5.18 15.93
C ARG A 724 -19.54 6.68 16.20
N ARG A 725 -18.34 7.27 16.24
CA ARG A 725 -18.16 8.72 16.44
C ARG A 725 -18.83 9.52 15.33
N LEU A 726 -18.65 9.12 14.07
CA LEU A 726 -19.31 9.75 12.92
C LEU A 726 -20.83 9.56 12.94
N LYS A 727 -21.33 8.41 13.38
CA LYS A 727 -22.77 8.17 13.55
C LYS A 727 -23.39 9.09 14.59
N GLN A 728 -22.70 9.30 15.71
CA GLN A 728 -23.17 10.19 16.77
C GLN A 728 -23.12 11.68 16.38
N GLN A 729 -22.06 12.11 15.67
CA GLN A 729 -21.84 13.52 15.33
C GLN A 729 -22.55 13.96 14.05
N HIS A 730 -22.67 13.08 13.07
CA HIS A 730 -23.09 13.42 11.70
C HIS A 730 -24.16 12.48 11.13
N ASP A 731 -24.76 11.59 11.95
CA ASP A 731 -25.76 10.60 11.50
C ASP A 731 -25.33 9.82 10.25
N LEU A 732 -24.14 9.22 10.32
CA LEU A 732 -23.56 8.37 9.29
C LEU A 732 -24.60 7.44 8.62
N LYS A 733 -24.63 7.43 7.30
CA LYS A 733 -25.56 6.68 6.43
C LYS A 733 -24.87 5.64 5.56
N LEU A 734 -23.59 5.79 5.21
CA LEU A 734 -22.88 4.82 4.36
C LEU A 734 -21.41 4.67 4.78
N VAL A 735 -20.92 3.43 4.79
CA VAL A 735 -19.52 3.09 5.05
C VAL A 735 -18.95 2.35 3.84
N ILE A 736 -17.79 2.75 3.34
CA ILE A 736 -17.08 2.09 2.23
C ILE A 736 -15.66 1.71 2.68
N LEU A 737 -15.23 0.49 2.37
CA LEU A 737 -13.92 -0.07 2.72
C LEU A 737 -13.18 -0.56 1.47
N ASP A 738 -12.00 0.02 1.17
CA ASP A 738 -11.16 -0.29 0.01
C ASP A 738 -9.74 -0.74 0.42
N TYR A 739 -9.33 -2.01 0.36
CA TYR A 739 -10.08 -3.25 0.14
C TYR A 739 -9.83 -4.26 1.28
N LEU A 740 -10.80 -5.16 1.52
CA LEU A 740 -10.87 -6.05 2.69
C LEU A 740 -9.60 -6.87 2.96
N GLN A 741 -8.93 -7.33 1.90
CA GLN A 741 -7.79 -8.23 2.01
C GLN A 741 -6.48 -7.56 2.44
N LEU A 742 -6.43 -6.23 2.65
CA LEU A 742 -5.28 -5.54 3.25
C LEU A 742 -5.38 -5.40 4.77
N MET A 743 -6.53 -5.76 5.36
CA MET A 743 -6.70 -5.72 6.80
C MET A 743 -5.87 -6.82 7.48
N SER A 744 -5.34 -6.50 8.66
CA SER A 744 -4.63 -7.41 9.54
C SER A 744 -5.29 -7.39 10.91
N SER A 745 -5.47 -8.57 11.49
CA SER A 745 -6.18 -8.75 12.77
C SER A 745 -5.30 -8.42 13.99
N GLY A 746 -4.02 -8.10 13.78
CA GLY A 746 -3.03 -7.88 14.85
C GLY A 746 -2.68 -9.12 15.68
N LYS A 747 -3.44 -10.21 15.53
CA LYS A 747 -3.23 -11.51 16.18
C LYS A 747 -2.60 -12.50 15.21
N ARG A 748 -1.76 -13.42 15.72
CA ARG A 748 -1.29 -14.57 14.93
C ARG A 748 -2.46 -15.53 14.72
N VAL A 749 -2.97 -15.61 13.50
CA VAL A 749 -4.01 -16.57 13.08
C VAL A 749 -3.37 -17.70 12.28
N GLU A 750 -3.89 -18.93 12.40
CA GLU A 750 -3.32 -20.13 11.74
C GLU A 750 -3.55 -20.15 10.21
N SER A 751 -4.62 -19.48 9.72
CA SER A 751 -4.96 -19.44 8.30
C SER A 751 -5.62 -18.11 7.92
N ARG A 752 -5.23 -17.57 6.75
CA ARG A 752 -5.81 -16.34 6.18
C ARG A 752 -7.32 -16.46 5.96
N GLN A 753 -7.83 -17.65 5.67
CA GLN A 753 -9.28 -17.90 5.51
C GLN A 753 -10.06 -17.64 6.80
N GLN A 754 -9.48 -17.98 7.96
CA GLN A 754 -10.10 -17.75 9.26
C GLN A 754 -10.12 -16.26 9.59
N GLU A 755 -9.02 -15.56 9.30
CA GLU A 755 -8.91 -14.12 9.47
C GLU A 755 -9.93 -13.35 8.61
N VAL A 756 -10.09 -13.71 7.34
CA VAL A 756 -11.09 -13.13 6.44
C VAL A 756 -12.52 -13.43 6.91
N SER A 757 -12.76 -14.62 7.48
CA SER A 757 -14.06 -15.00 8.05
C SER A 757 -14.43 -14.17 9.28
N GLU A 758 -13.46 -13.88 10.15
CA GLU A 758 -13.65 -13.01 11.30
C GLU A 758 -13.96 -11.57 10.86
N PHE A 759 -13.24 -11.05 9.85
CA PHE A 759 -13.53 -9.72 9.29
C PHE A 759 -14.93 -9.64 8.68
N SER A 760 -15.31 -10.64 7.88
CA SER A 760 -16.63 -10.71 7.27
C SER A 760 -17.75 -10.62 8.31
N ARG A 761 -17.68 -11.46 9.35
CA ARG A 761 -18.67 -11.46 10.44
C ARG A 761 -18.71 -10.14 11.17
N ALA A 762 -17.55 -9.58 11.50
CA ALA A 762 -17.47 -8.38 12.30
C ALA A 762 -17.91 -7.12 11.51
N LEU A 763 -17.75 -7.09 10.18
CA LEU A 763 -18.34 -6.08 9.31
C LEU A 763 -19.87 -6.19 9.23
N LYS A 764 -20.40 -7.41 9.18
CA LYS A 764 -21.85 -7.62 9.26
C LYS A 764 -22.44 -7.14 10.59
N LEU A 765 -21.73 -7.39 11.70
CA LEU A 765 -22.11 -6.88 13.01
C LEU A 765 -22.04 -5.36 13.07
N LEU A 766 -20.99 -4.75 12.50
CA LEU A 766 -20.86 -3.29 12.39
C LEU A 766 -22.06 -2.67 11.63
N ALA A 767 -22.45 -3.26 10.50
CA ALA A 767 -23.59 -2.79 9.72
C ALA A 767 -24.89 -2.79 10.53
N LYS A 768 -25.18 -3.91 11.21
CA LYS A 768 -26.37 -4.09 12.05
C LYS A 768 -26.37 -3.18 13.29
N GLU A 769 -25.22 -3.02 13.92
CA GLU A 769 -25.09 -2.20 15.12
C GLU A 769 -25.32 -0.72 14.83
N LEU A 770 -24.70 -0.21 13.77
CA LEU A 770 -24.83 1.20 13.39
C LEU A 770 -26.09 1.50 12.58
N GLN A 771 -26.81 0.46 12.14
CA GLN A 771 -27.94 0.58 11.21
C GLN A 771 -27.53 1.40 9.98
N VAL A 772 -26.41 1.01 9.34
CA VAL A 772 -25.91 1.62 8.10
C VAL A 772 -25.48 0.54 7.10
N PRO A 773 -25.66 0.74 5.80
CA PRO A 773 -25.02 -0.08 4.78
C PRO A 773 -23.49 0.02 4.86
N VAL A 774 -22.83 -1.14 4.86
CA VAL A 774 -21.38 -1.27 4.82
C VAL A 774 -20.99 -1.94 3.51
N VAL A 775 -20.29 -1.19 2.64
CA VAL A 775 -19.78 -1.64 1.34
C VAL A 775 -18.33 -2.02 1.47
N ALA A 776 -18.00 -3.25 1.09
CA ALA A 776 -16.67 -3.78 1.20
C ALA A 776 -16.16 -4.25 -0.16
N LEU A 777 -15.01 -3.72 -0.58
CA LEU A 777 -14.37 -4.12 -1.82
C LEU A 777 -13.56 -5.41 -1.63
N SER A 778 -13.73 -6.34 -2.55
CA SER A 778 -13.08 -7.64 -2.55
C SER A 778 -12.54 -8.00 -3.92
N GLN A 779 -11.42 -8.71 -3.98
CA GLN A 779 -10.88 -9.24 -5.24
C GLN A 779 -11.46 -10.62 -5.59
N LEU A 780 -11.61 -10.88 -6.89
CA LEU A 780 -12.04 -12.19 -7.42
C LEU A 780 -10.86 -13.13 -7.71
N ASN A 781 -11.10 -14.42 -7.51
CA ASN A 781 -10.31 -15.54 -8.00
C ASN A 781 -10.49 -15.73 -9.51
N ARG A 782 -9.56 -16.46 -10.14
CA ARG A 782 -9.52 -16.67 -11.60
C ARG A 782 -10.41 -17.80 -12.12
N GLY A 783 -11.28 -18.39 -11.28
CA GLY A 783 -12.13 -19.53 -11.65
C GLY A 783 -13.08 -19.25 -12.81
N SER A 784 -13.64 -18.04 -12.86
CA SER A 784 -14.51 -17.57 -13.94
C SER A 784 -13.86 -17.55 -15.32
N GLU A 785 -12.53 -17.44 -15.43
CA GLU A 785 -11.82 -17.30 -16.72
C GLU A 785 -11.75 -18.61 -17.50
N GLN A 786 -11.87 -19.76 -16.81
CA GLN A 786 -11.89 -21.09 -17.42
C GLN A 786 -13.29 -21.46 -17.96
N ARG A 787 -14.31 -20.66 -17.67
CA ARG A 787 -15.66 -20.87 -18.18
C ARG A 787 -15.86 -20.20 -19.54
N THR A 788 -16.75 -20.76 -20.34
CA THR A 788 -17.12 -20.24 -21.66
C THR A 788 -17.73 -18.84 -21.62
N ASP A 789 -18.47 -18.51 -20.56
CA ASP A 789 -19.17 -17.23 -20.40
C ASP A 789 -18.31 -16.13 -19.76
N LYS A 790 -17.20 -16.48 -19.10
CA LYS A 790 -16.24 -15.56 -18.44
C LYS A 790 -16.86 -14.57 -17.46
N LYS A 791 -18.13 -14.77 -17.10
CA LYS A 791 -18.87 -13.97 -16.14
C LYS A 791 -18.46 -14.45 -14.74
N PRO A 792 -18.09 -13.54 -13.84
CA PRO A 792 -17.79 -13.89 -12.46
C PRO A 792 -19.03 -14.42 -11.75
N MET A 793 -18.85 -15.39 -10.86
CA MET A 793 -19.88 -15.95 -9.99
C MET A 793 -19.46 -15.79 -8.53
N VAL A 794 -20.40 -15.99 -7.60
CA VAL A 794 -20.14 -15.83 -6.16
C VAL A 794 -19.04 -16.79 -5.66
N SER A 795 -18.96 -17.99 -6.28
CA SER A 795 -17.89 -18.96 -6.03
C SER A 795 -16.49 -18.46 -6.36
N ASP A 796 -16.37 -17.39 -7.14
CA ASP A 796 -15.10 -16.78 -7.53
C ASP A 796 -14.62 -15.75 -6.50
N LEU A 797 -15.36 -15.47 -5.42
CA LEU A 797 -14.83 -14.62 -4.34
C LEU A 797 -13.59 -15.29 -3.70
N ARG A 798 -12.56 -14.48 -3.41
CA ARG A 798 -11.31 -15.01 -2.84
C ARG A 798 -11.48 -15.40 -1.37
N GLU A 799 -11.06 -16.63 -1.01
CA GLU A 799 -10.98 -17.11 0.38
C GLU A 799 -12.33 -17.03 1.14
N SER A 800 -13.47 -17.26 0.45
CA SER A 800 -14.71 -16.51 0.68
C SER A 800 -15.97 -17.25 1.17
N GLY A 801 -15.91 -18.51 1.59
CA GLY A 801 -17.13 -19.23 1.98
C GLY A 801 -17.96 -18.46 3.04
N SER A 802 -17.28 -17.77 3.95
CA SER A 802 -17.87 -16.91 4.99
C SER A 802 -18.36 -15.56 4.46
N ILE A 803 -17.59 -14.90 3.58
CA ILE A 803 -17.99 -13.62 2.95
C ILE A 803 -19.30 -13.79 2.18
N GLU A 804 -19.41 -14.87 1.40
CA GLU A 804 -20.65 -15.18 0.69
C GLU A 804 -21.81 -15.35 1.66
N GLN A 805 -21.61 -16.04 2.79
CA GLN A 805 -22.68 -16.28 3.76
C GLN A 805 -23.12 -15.00 4.47
N ASP A 806 -22.18 -14.18 4.94
CA ASP A 806 -22.47 -13.02 5.78
C ASP A 806 -23.03 -11.83 4.97
N ALA A 807 -22.60 -11.66 3.72
CA ALA A 807 -23.07 -10.58 2.86
C ALA A 807 -24.58 -10.69 2.55
N ASP A 808 -25.30 -9.58 2.62
CA ASP A 808 -26.70 -9.50 2.20
C ASP A 808 -26.81 -9.31 0.69
N MET A 809 -25.82 -8.64 0.10
CA MET A 809 -25.74 -8.41 -1.34
C MET A 809 -24.31 -8.64 -1.84
N VAL A 810 -24.17 -9.36 -2.95
CA VAL A 810 -22.89 -9.58 -3.64
C VAL A 810 -23.01 -9.07 -5.06
N ILE A 811 -22.11 -8.17 -5.43
CA ILE A 811 -22.07 -7.51 -6.72
C ILE A 811 -20.76 -7.85 -7.39
N LEU A 812 -20.83 -8.33 -8.62
CA LEU A 812 -19.69 -8.73 -9.41
C LEU A 812 -19.60 -7.82 -10.63
N LEU A 813 -18.46 -7.16 -10.79
CA LEU A 813 -18.22 -6.31 -11.94
C LEU A 813 -17.62 -7.14 -13.07
N HIS A 814 -18.29 -7.11 -14.21
CA HIS A 814 -17.84 -7.72 -15.44
C HIS A 814 -17.85 -6.69 -16.55
N ARG A 815 -16.92 -6.79 -17.49
CA ARG A 815 -16.90 -5.96 -18.68
C ARG A 815 -16.57 -6.87 -19.84
N GLU A 816 -17.48 -6.91 -20.79
CA GLU A 816 -17.40 -7.82 -21.94
C GLU A 816 -16.33 -7.37 -22.93
N ASP A 817 -16.16 -6.04 -23.07
CA ASP A 817 -15.14 -5.38 -23.90
C ASP A 817 -13.68 -5.69 -23.49
N ILE A 818 -13.48 -6.28 -22.31
CA ILE A 818 -12.20 -6.82 -21.87
C ILE A 818 -11.84 -8.09 -22.65
N TYR A 819 -12.84 -8.91 -22.95
CA TYR A 819 -12.68 -10.27 -23.45
C TYR A 819 -13.04 -10.44 -24.92
N ASP A 820 -14.02 -9.66 -25.42
CA ASP A 820 -14.45 -9.62 -26.81
C ASP A 820 -14.44 -8.18 -27.33
N LYS A 821 -13.86 -7.97 -28.52
CA LYS A 821 -13.42 -6.67 -29.04
C LYS A 821 -14.24 -6.16 -30.19
N GLU A 822 -14.93 -7.08 -30.85
CA GLU A 822 -16.03 -6.77 -31.76
C GLU A 822 -17.35 -6.72 -31.00
N SER A 823 -17.30 -6.89 -29.66
CA SER A 823 -18.45 -6.70 -28.80
C SER A 823 -19.05 -5.33 -29.08
N ALA A 824 -20.31 -5.33 -29.49
CA ALA A 824 -21.08 -4.12 -29.72
C ALA A 824 -21.25 -3.25 -28.44
N ARG A 825 -20.76 -3.73 -27.29
CA ARG A 825 -20.94 -3.20 -25.94
C ARG A 825 -19.66 -2.55 -25.38
N ALA A 826 -18.80 -2.02 -26.24
CA ALA A 826 -17.57 -1.32 -25.83
C ALA A 826 -17.86 -0.10 -24.94
N GLY A 827 -17.18 0.01 -23.79
CA GLY A 827 -17.46 1.05 -22.81
C GLY A 827 -18.66 0.77 -21.91
N GLU A 828 -19.26 -0.42 -21.99
CA GLU A 828 -20.27 -0.90 -21.02
C GLU A 828 -19.61 -1.78 -19.95
N ALA A 829 -20.18 -1.73 -18.74
CA ALA A 829 -19.87 -2.63 -17.64
C ALA A 829 -21.14 -3.27 -17.10
N ASP A 830 -21.09 -4.59 -16.93
CA ASP A 830 -22.11 -5.37 -16.26
C ASP A 830 -21.87 -5.32 -14.74
N VAL A 831 -22.80 -4.73 -14.03
CA VAL A 831 -22.95 -4.79 -12.58
C VAL A 831 -23.87 -5.97 -12.27
N ILE A 832 -23.28 -7.13 -11.99
CA ILE A 832 -24.02 -8.38 -11.75
C ILE A 832 -24.37 -8.45 -10.27
N VAL A 833 -25.63 -8.23 -9.90
CA VAL A 833 -26.12 -8.51 -8.55
C VAL A 833 -26.29 -10.02 -8.40
N ALA A 834 -25.21 -10.69 -8.04
CA ALA A 834 -25.11 -12.15 -7.99
C ALA A 834 -25.80 -12.75 -6.75
N LYS A 835 -25.93 -11.96 -5.68
CA LYS A 835 -26.70 -12.31 -4.48
C LYS A 835 -27.45 -11.08 -3.99
N HIS A 836 -28.71 -11.26 -3.61
CA HIS A 836 -29.51 -10.25 -2.92
C HIS A 836 -30.49 -10.97 -1.98
N ARG A 837 -30.32 -10.79 -0.66
CA ARG A 837 -31.17 -11.48 0.35
C ARG A 837 -32.62 -10.98 0.37
N ASN A 838 -32.84 -9.70 0.05
CA ASN A 838 -34.11 -9.01 0.25
C ASN A 838 -34.80 -8.62 -1.07
N GLY A 839 -34.33 -9.13 -2.22
CA GLY A 839 -34.87 -8.75 -3.51
C GLY A 839 -34.28 -9.56 -4.67
N PRO A 840 -34.66 -9.23 -5.91
CA PRO A 840 -34.22 -9.97 -7.09
C PRO A 840 -32.74 -9.73 -7.42
N THR A 841 -32.13 -10.73 -8.05
CA THR A 841 -30.82 -10.64 -8.71
C THR A 841 -31.00 -10.18 -10.16
N LYS A 842 -30.21 -9.22 -10.62
CA LYS A 842 -30.23 -8.74 -12.00
C LYS A 842 -28.81 -8.35 -12.43
N THR A 843 -28.51 -8.48 -13.72
CA THR A 843 -27.35 -7.84 -14.33
C THR A 843 -27.78 -6.48 -14.86
N ILE A 844 -27.16 -5.43 -14.35
CA ILE A 844 -27.43 -4.06 -14.75
C ILE A 844 -26.26 -3.58 -15.61
N VAL A 845 -26.56 -2.94 -16.72
CA VAL A 845 -25.56 -2.41 -17.63
C VAL A 845 -25.34 -0.94 -17.33
N VAL A 846 -24.09 -0.54 -17.14
CA VAL A 846 -23.70 0.86 -16.90
C VAL A 846 -22.62 1.28 -17.89
N GLY A 847 -22.59 2.55 -18.27
CA GLY A 847 -21.52 3.12 -19.07
C GLY A 847 -20.27 3.35 -18.21
N PHE A 848 -19.10 2.89 -18.64
CA PHE A 848 -17.83 3.14 -17.99
C PHE A 848 -17.09 4.31 -18.67
N GLN A 849 -16.95 5.43 -17.96
CA GLN A 849 -16.27 6.64 -18.41
C GLN A 849 -14.93 6.79 -17.67
N GLY A 850 -13.98 5.92 -17.99
CA GLY A 850 -12.68 5.85 -17.29
C GLY A 850 -11.90 7.17 -17.23
N HIS A 851 -12.06 8.06 -18.21
CA HIS A 851 -11.42 9.38 -18.26
C HIS A 851 -11.94 10.37 -17.21
N TYR A 852 -13.16 10.17 -16.71
CA TYR A 852 -13.72 10.90 -15.56
C TYR A 852 -13.61 10.12 -14.25
N SER A 853 -12.99 8.93 -14.27
CA SER A 853 -13.01 7.99 -13.14
C SER A 853 -14.42 7.72 -12.62
N ARG A 854 -15.36 7.54 -13.57
CA ARG A 854 -16.78 7.49 -13.30
C ARG A 854 -17.46 6.37 -14.08
N PHE A 855 -18.47 5.78 -13.48
CA PHE A 855 -19.51 4.98 -14.13
C PHE A 855 -20.80 5.81 -14.25
N ALA A 856 -21.58 5.60 -15.31
CA ALA A 856 -22.77 6.38 -15.65
C ALA A 856 -23.94 5.47 -16.03
N ASN A 857 -25.17 5.96 -15.85
CA ASN A 857 -26.36 5.27 -16.33
C ASN A 857 -26.35 5.16 -17.87
N MET A 858 -26.88 4.06 -18.38
CA MET A 858 -27.21 3.93 -19.81
C MET A 858 -28.40 4.83 -20.16
N ALA A 859 -28.48 5.27 -21.41
CA ALA A 859 -29.63 6.03 -21.88
C ALA A 859 -30.87 5.12 -21.85
N SER A 860 -31.97 5.59 -21.24
CA SER A 860 -33.22 4.83 -21.19
C SER A 860 -33.78 4.69 -22.61
N ASP A 861 -34.12 3.46 -23.00
CA ASP A 861 -34.77 3.14 -24.28
C ASP A 861 -36.26 3.54 -24.28
N SER A 862 -36.57 4.73 -23.76
CA SER A 862 -37.90 5.31 -23.68
C SER A 862 -38.18 6.13 -24.94
N GLY A 863 -38.30 5.43 -26.07
CA GLY A 863 -38.52 6.05 -27.38
C GLY A 863 -39.04 5.08 -28.44
N GLY A 864 -40.15 4.37 -28.18
CA GLY A 864 -40.75 3.50 -29.21
C GLY A 864 -41.92 2.66 -28.75
N GLY A 865 -43.05 3.29 -28.42
CA GLY A 865 -44.29 2.56 -28.14
C GLY A 865 -45.46 3.50 -27.98
N GLY A 866 -46.02 3.97 -29.08
CA GLY A 866 -47.39 4.48 -29.07
C GLY A 866 -48.35 3.31 -28.83
N TYR A 867 -49.15 3.39 -27.78
CA TYR A 867 -50.61 3.58 -27.82
C TYR A 867 -51.14 3.86 -26.42
#